data_AF-A0A8X8W1W7-F1
#
_entry.id   AF-A0A8X8W1W7-F1
#
_cell.length_a   1.000
_cell.length_b   1.000
_cell.length_c   1.000
_cell.angle_alpha   90.00
_cell.angle_beta   90.00
_cell.angle_gamma   90.00
#
_symmetry.space_group_name_H-M   'P 1'
#
loop_
_entity.id
_entity.type
_entity.pdbx_description
1 polymer ?
#
loop_
_entity_poly.entity_id
_entity_poly.type
_entity_poly.pdbx_seq_one_letter_code
_entity_poly.pdbx_strand_id
1 'polypeptide(L)'
;MSPLQLISIFLLLPPLILSAALHAKHGCPDQCGDMVIPYPFGVGTNCSHNSYFEINCDSSTDPPKAYLSINNIKKEVIEFNQTYIRIKSPFMLSACYDQSTGKRHSMTMNLSETPYMLSDGNVLTAIGCDDMVLHSNGTYDYGGCSAFCAEKSDAGFGDCHYNGCCYQQLYTGTTFLEAELIDVSGKSLREKLFPCSYAFIQEAKWNETIFSYPLYYLNNSTALVNDDWASATRPPVVRLDWLVGAENCSRSKNSSTYACIHEKSVCVDYTYTYFGVKGYTCSCVQGYEGNPYLQGGCQNISSSSSIAKHGCMDQCGKVSIPFPFGVGPNCSLGPSFEVVCKKDTNPAKPYLRLLNIEIVELNSSKIIVSYMNLSSNCNNWTDYQVEPRLTINLMETQYRFSDDNWITAIGCNVMAVGVIRERKQSSIRSSCAAICSDFYDGRDYRVCDYGQTSFAGDGCCRVPIPRGTTYLESNLTDVNERTSSNISCSYSFIEYTEKMNANDRYTRVFRFMNYSNPIQLDVRPSMAFDWRIGALNCKEARQDLANFVCQENSNCVDLDATLGGYLCNCSKGYTGNPYLSPGCKDIDECADDSTNKCASNSICMNGPGTFDCFCPKGYIGDGKRDGTGCIHQPPSRIKMLILFTGNNIMSELSHQSV
;
A
#
# COMPACT_ATOMS: atom_id res chain seq x y z
N MET A 1 -48.62 37.20 -35.21
CA MET A 1 -47.41 37.57 -35.97
C MET A 1 -46.23 37.43 -35.01
N SER A 2 -45.26 36.58 -35.32
CA SER A 2 -43.92 36.55 -34.70
C SER A 2 -43.14 37.84 -35.11
N PRO A 3 -41.93 38.20 -34.60
CA PRO A 3 -40.86 37.28 -34.14
C PRO A 3 -39.87 37.77 -33.02
N LEU A 4 -38.92 36.86 -32.72
CA LEU A 4 -37.56 37.02 -32.15
C LEU A 4 -37.36 37.06 -30.62
N GLN A 5 -37.23 35.87 -30.03
CA GLN A 5 -36.29 35.60 -28.93
C GLN A 5 -35.12 34.78 -29.50
N LEU A 6 -33.91 35.33 -29.45
CA LEU A 6 -32.67 34.56 -29.60
C LEU A 6 -32.26 34.06 -28.20
N ILE A 7 -32.36 32.75 -27.99
CA ILE A 7 -31.72 32.06 -26.85
C ILE A 7 -30.48 31.38 -27.42
N SER A 8 -29.29 31.90 -27.09
CA SER A 8 -28.03 31.20 -27.31
C SER A 8 -27.93 30.03 -26.33
N ILE A 9 -28.20 28.83 -26.83
CA ILE A 9 -27.85 27.57 -26.15
C ILE A 9 -26.36 27.31 -26.47
N PHE A 10 -25.49 27.51 -25.48
CA PHE A 10 -24.14 26.97 -25.49
C PHE A 10 -24.24 25.44 -25.35
N LEU A 11 -24.10 24.72 -26.47
CA LEU A 11 -23.78 23.29 -26.46
C LEU A 11 -22.35 23.13 -25.94
N LEU A 12 -22.22 22.74 -24.67
CA LEU A 12 -20.99 22.19 -24.11
C LEU A 12 -20.71 20.84 -24.80
N LEU A 13 -19.93 20.86 -25.88
CA LEU A 13 -19.23 19.68 -26.35
C LEU A 13 -18.15 19.34 -25.30
N PRO A 14 -18.07 18.09 -24.81
CA PRO A 14 -16.94 17.70 -23.97
C PRO A 14 -15.66 17.71 -24.83
N PRO A 15 -14.49 17.96 -24.23
CA PRO A 15 -13.24 18.03 -24.96
C PRO A 15 -12.93 16.68 -25.60
N LEU A 16 -12.66 16.68 -26.91
CA LEU A 16 -12.05 15.55 -27.61
C LEU A 16 -10.67 15.29 -27.00
N ILE A 17 -10.62 14.37 -26.05
CA ILE A 17 -9.38 13.71 -25.67
C ILE A 17 -9.02 12.81 -26.85
N LEU A 18 -7.97 13.16 -27.60
CA LEU A 18 -7.27 12.22 -28.48
C LEU A 18 -6.65 11.12 -27.59
N SER A 19 -7.44 10.12 -27.23
CA SER A 19 -6.95 8.80 -26.85
C SER A 19 -6.91 7.97 -28.14
N ALA A 20 -5.83 7.24 -28.40
CA ALA A 20 -5.73 6.34 -29.55
C ALA A 20 -6.90 5.34 -29.51
N ALA A 21 -7.96 5.64 -30.27
CA ALA A 21 -9.28 5.14 -29.91
C ALA A 21 -9.41 3.64 -30.18
N LEU A 22 -9.93 2.98 -29.15
CA LEU A 22 -10.51 1.63 -29.14
C LEU A 22 -11.64 1.59 -30.18
N HIS A 23 -11.32 1.43 -31.46
CA HIS A 23 -12.31 1.34 -32.53
C HIS A 23 -12.67 -0.11 -32.82
N ALA A 24 -13.95 -0.37 -33.09
CA ALA A 24 -14.40 -1.63 -33.64
C ALA A 24 -13.90 -1.83 -35.07
N LYS A 25 -13.91 -3.09 -35.54
CA LYS A 25 -13.67 -3.39 -36.95
C LYS A 25 -14.71 -2.68 -37.83
N HIS A 26 -14.28 -2.10 -38.93
CA HIS A 26 -15.17 -1.37 -39.84
C HIS A 26 -16.35 -2.25 -40.28
N GLY A 27 -17.58 -1.75 -40.09
CA GLY A 27 -18.82 -2.47 -40.41
C GLY A 27 -19.36 -3.38 -39.29
N CYS A 28 -18.72 -3.37 -38.11
CA CYS A 28 -19.16 -4.12 -36.94
C CYS A 28 -19.73 -3.20 -35.86
N PRO A 29 -20.62 -3.72 -34.98
CA PRO A 29 -21.07 -2.99 -33.81
C PRO A 29 -19.90 -2.58 -32.92
N ASP A 30 -19.90 -1.32 -32.50
CA ASP A 30 -18.88 -0.72 -31.63
C ASP A 30 -19.33 -0.58 -30.19
N GLN A 31 -20.59 -0.92 -29.87
CA GLN A 31 -21.15 -0.84 -28.53
C GLN A 31 -22.02 -2.05 -28.17
N CYS A 32 -22.06 -2.38 -26.87
CA CYS A 32 -23.04 -3.25 -26.24
C CYS A 32 -23.52 -2.59 -24.95
N GLY A 33 -24.75 -2.08 -24.93
CA GLY A 33 -25.20 -1.18 -23.87
C GLY A 33 -24.28 0.04 -23.79
N ASP A 34 -23.74 0.32 -22.60
CA ASP A 34 -22.82 1.43 -22.36
C ASP A 34 -21.35 1.10 -22.68
N MET A 35 -21.04 -0.13 -23.07
CA MET A 35 -19.68 -0.61 -23.27
C MET A 35 -19.22 -0.45 -24.71
N VAL A 36 -18.08 0.23 -24.93
CA VAL A 36 -17.40 0.30 -26.23
C VAL A 36 -16.59 -0.98 -26.48
N ILE A 37 -16.76 -1.58 -27.66
CA ILE A 37 -16.13 -2.85 -28.04
C ILE A 37 -15.00 -2.61 -29.07
N PRO A 38 -13.72 -2.70 -28.67
CA PRO A 38 -12.58 -2.53 -29.58
C PRO A 38 -12.23 -3.78 -30.37
N TYR A 39 -11.68 -3.62 -31.57
CA TYR A 39 -10.89 -4.69 -32.20
C TYR A 39 -9.61 -4.97 -31.36
N PRO A 40 -9.19 -6.22 -31.08
CA PRO A 40 -9.54 -7.49 -31.74
C PRO A 40 -10.85 -8.14 -31.29
N PHE A 41 -11.58 -7.56 -30.33
CA PHE A 41 -12.89 -8.02 -29.90
C PHE A 41 -14.00 -7.57 -30.87
N GLY A 42 -15.11 -8.29 -30.89
CA GLY A 42 -16.24 -7.91 -31.74
C GLY A 42 -17.51 -8.70 -31.51
N VAL A 43 -18.65 -8.09 -31.85
CA VAL A 43 -19.98 -8.71 -31.77
C VAL A 43 -20.43 -9.12 -33.17
N GLY A 44 -20.80 -10.38 -33.33
CA GLY A 44 -21.30 -10.91 -34.60
C GLY A 44 -20.22 -11.48 -35.52
N THR A 45 -20.67 -11.99 -36.66
CA THR A 45 -19.85 -12.79 -37.56
C THR A 45 -18.71 -11.98 -38.19
N ASN A 46 -17.48 -12.52 -38.13
CA ASN A 46 -16.26 -11.88 -38.64
C ASN A 46 -15.93 -10.51 -38.03
N CYS A 47 -16.48 -10.16 -36.87
CA CYS A 47 -16.22 -8.89 -36.21
C CYS A 47 -15.07 -8.94 -35.21
N SER A 48 -14.76 -10.11 -34.69
CA SER A 48 -13.59 -10.39 -33.87
C SER A 48 -12.39 -10.86 -34.71
N HIS A 49 -11.19 -10.85 -34.13
CA HIS A 49 -9.98 -11.39 -34.76
C HIS A 49 -10.07 -12.90 -34.98
N ASN A 50 -10.61 -13.63 -34.01
CA ASN A 50 -10.98 -15.04 -34.08
C ASN A 50 -12.06 -15.34 -33.02
N SER A 51 -12.50 -16.60 -32.92
CA SER A 51 -13.56 -17.02 -32.00
C SER A 51 -13.28 -16.75 -30.52
N TYR A 52 -12.01 -16.64 -30.09
CA TYR A 52 -11.69 -16.33 -28.69
C TYR A 52 -11.95 -14.87 -28.32
N PHE A 53 -12.07 -13.97 -29.30
CA PHE A 53 -12.33 -12.55 -29.10
C PHE A 53 -13.80 -12.17 -29.41
N GLU A 54 -14.68 -13.15 -29.60
CA GLU A 54 -16.11 -12.90 -29.86
C GLU A 54 -16.85 -12.50 -28.56
N ILE A 55 -17.62 -11.41 -28.64
CA ILE A 55 -18.42 -10.88 -27.53
C ILE A 55 -19.89 -11.14 -27.80
N ASN A 56 -20.56 -11.75 -26.83
CA ASN A 56 -22.00 -11.94 -26.82
C ASN A 56 -22.67 -10.77 -26.09
N CYS A 57 -23.44 -9.95 -26.81
CA CYS A 57 -24.21 -8.86 -26.22
C CYS A 57 -25.62 -9.33 -25.82
N ASP A 58 -25.88 -9.41 -24.52
CA ASP A 58 -27.17 -9.87 -23.99
C ASP A 58 -28.17 -8.71 -23.87
N SER A 59 -29.09 -8.65 -24.84
CA SER A 59 -30.15 -7.65 -24.91
C SER A 59 -31.35 -7.93 -23.98
N SER A 60 -31.30 -8.99 -23.15
CA SER A 60 -32.35 -9.26 -22.16
C SER A 60 -32.24 -8.39 -20.89
N THR A 61 -31.13 -7.66 -20.76
CA THR A 61 -30.85 -6.72 -19.67
C THR A 61 -30.90 -5.28 -20.17
N ASP A 62 -31.22 -4.33 -19.30
CA ASP A 62 -31.27 -2.90 -19.61
C ASP A 62 -30.37 -2.11 -18.64
N PRO A 63 -29.24 -1.53 -19.11
CA PRO A 63 -28.70 -1.62 -20.48
C PRO A 63 -28.18 -3.04 -20.82
N PRO A 64 -28.07 -3.41 -22.12
CA PRO A 64 -27.51 -4.69 -22.55
C PRO A 64 -26.10 -4.95 -22.01
N LYS A 65 -25.81 -6.19 -21.64
CA LYS A 65 -24.53 -6.60 -21.02
C LYS A 65 -23.65 -7.41 -21.96
N ALA A 66 -22.35 -7.12 -21.97
CA ALA A 66 -21.37 -7.83 -22.78
C ALA A 66 -20.82 -9.06 -22.05
N TYR A 67 -20.75 -10.20 -22.74
CA TYR A 67 -20.20 -11.45 -22.22
C TYR A 67 -19.12 -12.02 -23.12
N LEU A 68 -18.01 -12.43 -22.53
CA LEU A 68 -16.96 -13.20 -23.17
C LEU A 68 -17.12 -14.68 -22.80
N SER A 69 -17.00 -15.58 -23.79
CA SER A 69 -17.02 -17.03 -23.55
C SER A 69 -15.59 -17.55 -23.42
N ILE A 70 -15.24 -18.04 -22.23
CA ILE A 70 -13.93 -18.68 -21.95
C ILE A 70 -14.22 -20.12 -21.55
N ASN A 71 -13.76 -21.09 -22.35
CA ASN A 71 -14.02 -22.53 -22.15
C ASN A 71 -15.50 -22.86 -21.88
N ASN A 72 -16.40 -22.27 -22.67
CA ASN A 72 -17.86 -22.40 -22.55
C ASN A 72 -18.48 -21.78 -21.28
N ILE A 73 -17.70 -21.05 -20.47
CA ILE A 73 -18.21 -20.28 -19.33
C ILE A 73 -18.37 -18.82 -19.79
N LYS A 74 -19.59 -18.30 -19.66
CA LYS A 74 -19.89 -16.89 -19.93
C LYS A 74 -19.40 -16.02 -18.77
N LYS A 75 -18.60 -15.00 -19.07
CA LYS A 75 -18.10 -14.02 -18.11
C LYS A 75 -18.51 -12.62 -18.56
N GLU A 76 -19.18 -11.88 -17.69
CA GLU A 76 -19.58 -10.50 -17.97
C GLU A 76 -18.32 -9.64 -18.09
N VAL A 77 -18.14 -8.95 -19.20
CA VAL A 77 -17.05 -8.00 -19.39
C VAL A 77 -17.50 -6.66 -18.82
N ILE A 78 -16.63 -6.00 -18.05
CA ILE A 78 -16.91 -4.68 -17.47
C ILE A 78 -15.96 -3.59 -17.98
N GLU A 79 -14.82 -3.95 -18.57
CA GLU A 79 -13.89 -3.00 -19.18
C GLU A 79 -13.04 -3.67 -20.26
N PHE A 80 -12.85 -2.94 -21.37
CA PHE A 80 -11.81 -3.23 -22.34
C PHE A 80 -10.67 -2.22 -22.23
N ASN A 81 -9.44 -2.74 -22.24
CA ASN A 81 -8.23 -1.96 -22.36
C ASN A 81 -7.38 -2.48 -23.53
N GLN A 82 -6.40 -1.69 -23.94
CA GLN A 82 -5.46 -2.04 -25.00
C GLN A 82 -4.56 -3.24 -24.66
N THR A 83 -4.42 -3.62 -23.39
CA THR A 83 -3.55 -4.74 -22.97
C THR A 83 -4.24 -5.76 -22.06
N TYR A 84 -5.43 -5.43 -21.54
CA TYR A 84 -6.17 -6.30 -20.64
C TYR A 84 -7.68 -6.15 -20.85
N ILE A 85 -8.44 -7.09 -20.29
CA ILE A 85 -9.88 -7.00 -20.10
C ILE A 85 -10.21 -7.20 -18.63
N ARG A 86 -11.27 -6.57 -18.14
CA ARG A 86 -11.82 -6.85 -16.80
C ARG A 86 -13.14 -7.57 -16.93
N ILE A 87 -13.28 -8.65 -16.17
CA ILE A 87 -14.50 -9.46 -16.12
C ILE A 87 -15.10 -9.44 -14.72
N LYS A 88 -16.43 -9.38 -14.63
CA LYS A 88 -17.19 -9.59 -13.41
C LYS A 88 -17.34 -11.09 -13.15
N SER A 89 -17.57 -11.45 -11.89
CA SER A 89 -17.79 -12.83 -11.41
C SER A 89 -16.51 -13.68 -11.42
N PRO A 90 -15.81 -13.74 -10.28
CA PRO A 90 -14.54 -14.42 -10.19
C PRO A 90 -14.70 -15.93 -10.40
N PHE A 91 -13.63 -16.61 -10.76
CA PHE A 91 -13.58 -18.05 -10.57
C PHE A 91 -13.63 -18.30 -9.06
N MET A 92 -14.67 -19.01 -8.60
CA MET A 92 -14.98 -19.19 -7.18
C MET A 92 -15.21 -20.65 -6.82
N LEU A 93 -14.82 -20.98 -5.61
CA LEU A 93 -15.15 -22.18 -4.87
C LEU A 93 -15.82 -21.80 -3.54
N SER A 94 -16.77 -22.61 -3.08
CA SER A 94 -17.30 -22.57 -1.72
C SER A 94 -17.21 -23.95 -1.09
N ALA A 95 -16.87 -24.02 0.19
CA ALA A 95 -16.85 -25.23 0.99
C ALA A 95 -17.70 -25.02 2.25
N CYS A 96 -18.54 -25.99 2.62
CA CYS A 96 -19.16 -26.03 3.94
C CYS A 96 -18.84 -27.36 4.60
N TYR A 97 -18.29 -27.30 5.81
CA TYR A 97 -17.79 -28.46 6.54
C TYR A 97 -18.87 -28.96 7.50
N ASP A 98 -19.71 -29.89 7.02
CA ASP A 98 -20.55 -30.69 7.91
C ASP A 98 -19.68 -31.76 8.58
N GLN A 99 -20.00 -32.15 9.82
CA GLN A 99 -19.31 -33.21 10.60
C GLN A 99 -19.26 -34.60 9.91
N SER A 100 -19.77 -34.76 8.68
CA SER A 100 -19.97 -36.04 8.01
C SER A 100 -19.35 -36.18 6.62
N THR A 101 -18.77 -35.14 6.00
CA THR A 101 -18.12 -35.31 4.69
C THR A 101 -16.83 -34.53 4.56
N GLY A 102 -15.70 -35.23 4.70
CA GLY A 102 -14.37 -34.75 4.28
C GLY A 102 -14.21 -34.70 2.76
N LYS A 103 -15.13 -34.02 2.05
CA LYS A 103 -15.01 -33.79 0.61
C LYS A 103 -13.96 -32.71 0.37
N ARG A 104 -13.03 -33.02 -0.51
CA ARG A 104 -12.04 -32.07 -1.02
C ARG A 104 -12.78 -31.06 -1.89
N HIS A 105 -12.77 -29.79 -1.49
CA HIS A 105 -13.39 -28.71 -2.24
C HIS A 105 -12.29 -28.04 -3.05
N SER A 106 -12.30 -28.25 -4.37
CA SER A 106 -11.35 -27.62 -5.28
C SER A 106 -12.04 -26.99 -6.49
N MET A 107 -11.40 -25.95 -7.04
CA MET A 107 -11.75 -25.36 -8.32
C MET A 107 -10.54 -25.38 -9.24
N THR A 108 -10.80 -25.48 -10.54
CA THR A 108 -9.76 -25.39 -11.56
C THR A 108 -10.13 -24.28 -12.54
N MET A 109 -9.16 -23.42 -12.82
CA MET A 109 -9.18 -22.45 -13.90
C MET A 109 -8.13 -22.86 -14.92
N ASN A 110 -8.52 -23.02 -16.18
CA ASN A 110 -7.62 -23.32 -17.27
C ASN A 110 -7.86 -22.31 -18.39
N LEU A 111 -6.82 -21.60 -18.80
CA LEU A 111 -6.76 -20.60 -19.87
C LEU A 111 -5.67 -20.97 -20.88
N SER A 112 -4.99 -22.10 -20.72
CA SER A 112 -3.77 -22.47 -21.48
C SER A 112 -4.00 -22.61 -22.99
N GLU A 113 -5.24 -22.88 -23.41
CA GLU A 113 -5.64 -22.95 -24.82
C GLU A 113 -6.34 -21.67 -25.31
N THR A 114 -6.20 -20.57 -24.56
CA THR A 114 -6.83 -19.28 -24.86
C THR A 114 -5.77 -18.18 -24.95
N PRO A 115 -6.06 -17.04 -25.61
CA PRO A 115 -5.12 -15.92 -25.65
C PRO A 115 -5.05 -15.12 -24.33
N TYR A 116 -5.78 -15.55 -23.29
CA TYR A 116 -5.93 -14.85 -22.03
C TYR A 116 -5.04 -15.43 -20.94
N MET A 117 -4.55 -14.57 -20.06
CA MET A 117 -3.79 -14.97 -18.88
C MET A 117 -4.10 -14.03 -17.72
N LEU A 118 -3.96 -14.50 -16.49
CA LEU A 118 -4.10 -13.63 -15.33
C LEU A 118 -2.96 -12.61 -15.28
N SER A 119 -3.33 -11.33 -15.12
CA SER A 119 -2.39 -10.25 -14.80
C SER A 119 -1.82 -10.40 -13.39
N ASP A 120 -0.67 -9.76 -13.12
CA ASP A 120 -0.03 -9.68 -11.79
C ASP A 120 -0.84 -8.93 -10.73
N GLY A 121 -1.82 -8.14 -11.16
CA GLY A 121 -2.79 -7.49 -10.29
C GLY A 121 -3.82 -8.45 -9.69
N ASN A 122 -3.89 -9.71 -10.14
CA ASN A 122 -4.81 -10.68 -9.57
C ASN A 122 -4.23 -11.37 -8.32
N VAL A 123 -5.13 -11.64 -7.39
CA VAL A 123 -4.87 -12.37 -6.17
C VAL A 123 -5.89 -13.50 -6.04
N LEU A 124 -5.47 -14.63 -5.46
CA LEU A 124 -6.36 -15.67 -4.96
C LEU A 124 -6.76 -15.29 -3.54
N THR A 125 -8.01 -14.97 -3.32
CA THR A 125 -8.57 -14.59 -2.02
C THR A 125 -9.29 -15.77 -1.40
N ALA A 126 -9.10 -15.99 -0.10
CA ALA A 126 -9.97 -16.85 0.70
C ALA A 126 -10.66 -16.04 1.79
N ILE A 127 -11.93 -16.35 2.00
CA ILE A 127 -12.71 -15.85 3.13
C ILE A 127 -13.28 -17.04 3.93
N GLY A 128 -13.13 -17.00 5.25
CA GLY A 128 -13.43 -18.10 6.13
C GLY A 128 -12.84 -17.88 7.52
N CYS A 129 -13.20 -18.75 8.46
CA CYS A 129 -12.64 -18.73 9.81
C CYS A 129 -12.02 -20.09 10.11
N ASP A 130 -10.71 -20.09 10.32
CA ASP A 130 -9.90 -21.31 10.45
C ASP A 130 -9.93 -22.10 9.13
N ASP A 131 -9.78 -21.38 8.02
CA ASP A 131 -9.79 -21.89 6.65
C ASP A 131 -8.50 -21.50 5.94
N MET A 132 -8.12 -22.29 4.96
CA MET A 132 -6.98 -22.02 4.11
C MET A 132 -7.31 -22.37 2.67
N VAL A 133 -6.76 -21.60 1.74
CA VAL A 133 -6.73 -21.96 0.32
C VAL A 133 -5.30 -22.27 -0.09
N LEU A 134 -5.08 -23.42 -0.71
CA LEU A 134 -3.85 -23.73 -1.43
C LEU A 134 -4.09 -23.63 -2.92
N HIS A 135 -3.07 -23.28 -3.69
CA HIS A 135 -3.11 -23.28 -5.14
C HIS A 135 -1.95 -24.02 -5.77
N SER A 136 -2.24 -24.69 -6.88
CA SER A 136 -1.34 -25.59 -7.57
C SER A 136 -1.45 -25.38 -9.09
N ASN A 137 -0.47 -25.89 -9.85
CA ASN A 137 -0.61 -26.01 -11.32
C ASN A 137 -1.15 -27.38 -11.76
N GLY A 138 -1.79 -28.12 -10.85
CA GLY A 138 -2.25 -29.50 -11.06
C GLY A 138 -1.17 -30.56 -10.85
N THR A 139 0.10 -30.16 -10.69
CA THR A 139 1.21 -31.08 -10.38
C THR A 139 1.89 -30.74 -9.06
N TYR A 140 2.09 -29.45 -8.77
CA TYR A 140 2.75 -28.97 -7.54
C TYR A 140 1.97 -27.81 -6.93
N ASP A 141 1.92 -27.76 -5.61
CA ASP A 141 1.41 -26.61 -4.86
C ASP A 141 2.44 -25.47 -4.93
N TYR A 142 2.00 -24.28 -5.32
CA TYR A 142 2.84 -23.08 -5.47
C TYR A 142 2.69 -22.10 -4.31
N GLY A 143 1.58 -22.19 -3.58
CA GLY A 143 1.32 -21.29 -2.49
C GLY A 143 -0.13 -21.34 -2.04
N GLY A 144 -0.53 -20.36 -1.25
CA GLY A 144 -1.85 -20.33 -0.65
C GLY A 144 -1.95 -19.19 0.36
N CYS A 145 -3.08 -19.12 1.06
CA CYS A 145 -3.22 -18.25 2.21
C CYS A 145 -4.21 -18.82 3.22
N SER A 146 -4.06 -18.45 4.49
CA SER A 146 -4.98 -18.85 5.56
C SER A 146 -5.69 -17.67 6.21
N ALA A 147 -6.99 -17.86 6.47
CA ALA A 147 -7.94 -16.90 6.98
C ALA A 147 -8.46 -17.34 8.35
N PHE A 148 -8.37 -16.44 9.33
CA PHE A 148 -8.71 -16.70 10.73
C PHE A 148 -9.56 -15.59 11.32
N CYS A 149 -10.35 -15.95 12.32
CA CYS A 149 -11.25 -15.04 13.00
C CYS A 149 -10.97 -15.04 14.50
N ALA A 150 -11.06 -13.85 15.10
CA ALA A 150 -10.90 -13.65 16.54
C ALA A 150 -11.95 -14.41 17.35
N GLU A 151 -13.20 -13.92 17.35
CA GLU A 151 -14.36 -14.53 18.02
C GLU A 151 -15.65 -14.15 17.28
N LYS A 152 -16.73 -14.93 17.48
CA LYS A 152 -18.03 -14.72 16.83
C LYS A 152 -18.72 -13.41 17.23
N SER A 153 -18.36 -12.84 18.37
CA SER A 153 -18.95 -11.61 18.94
C SER A 153 -18.24 -10.32 18.55
N ASP A 154 -17.01 -10.37 18.04
CA ASP A 154 -16.11 -9.20 17.98
C ASP A 154 -16.06 -8.49 16.63
N ALA A 155 -16.72 -8.99 15.58
CA ALA A 155 -16.86 -8.27 14.31
C ALA A 155 -18.12 -8.73 13.55
N GLY A 156 -18.98 -7.80 13.13
CA GLY A 156 -20.06 -8.09 12.18
C GLY A 156 -19.55 -8.30 10.74
N PHE A 157 -18.26 -8.01 10.49
CA PHE A 157 -17.64 -7.94 9.17
C PHE A 157 -16.26 -8.59 9.19
N GLY A 158 -15.93 -9.32 8.11
CA GLY A 158 -14.59 -9.76 7.79
C GLY A 158 -13.91 -8.78 6.84
N ASP A 159 -12.59 -8.69 6.92
CA ASP A 159 -11.73 -7.84 6.12
C ASP A 159 -10.37 -8.52 5.89
N CYS A 160 -9.75 -8.26 4.75
CA CYS A 160 -8.48 -8.90 4.38
C CYS A 160 -7.24 -8.29 5.04
N HIS A 161 -7.40 -7.52 6.12
CA HIS A 161 -6.27 -7.12 6.96
C HIS A 161 -6.21 -7.98 8.22
N TYR A 162 -7.35 -8.31 8.84
CA TYR A 162 -7.34 -8.84 10.21
C TYR A 162 -8.34 -9.95 10.50
N ASN A 163 -9.48 -10.02 9.80
CA ASN A 163 -10.57 -10.91 10.21
C ASN A 163 -11.18 -11.66 9.03
N GLY A 164 -10.95 -12.97 9.01
CA GLY A 164 -11.66 -13.90 8.16
C GLY A 164 -11.33 -13.81 6.67
N CYS A 165 -10.36 -13.01 6.25
CA CYS A 165 -9.92 -12.97 4.86
C CYS A 165 -8.39 -13.00 4.75
N CYS A 166 -7.91 -13.65 3.69
CA CYS A 166 -6.54 -13.58 3.24
C CYS A 166 -6.50 -13.54 1.71
N TYR A 167 -5.39 -13.10 1.13
CA TYR A 167 -5.15 -13.27 -0.30
C TYR A 167 -3.68 -13.57 -0.63
N GLN A 168 -3.47 -14.25 -1.74
CA GLN A 168 -2.16 -14.61 -2.28
C GLN A 168 -2.03 -13.98 -3.68
N GLN A 169 -0.96 -13.23 -3.93
CA GLN A 169 -0.69 -12.69 -5.27
C GLN A 169 -0.40 -13.82 -6.26
N LEU A 170 -1.00 -13.73 -7.45
CA LEU A 170 -0.80 -14.66 -8.54
C LEU A 170 0.30 -14.15 -9.49
N TYR A 171 1.03 -15.08 -10.10
CA TYR A 171 2.09 -14.75 -11.05
C TYR A 171 1.52 -14.20 -12.36
N THR A 172 2.21 -13.22 -12.96
CA THR A 172 1.88 -12.72 -14.30
C THR A 172 1.90 -13.86 -15.30
N GLY A 173 0.89 -13.93 -16.16
CA GLY A 173 0.86 -14.96 -17.20
C GLY A 173 0.37 -16.32 -16.70
N THR A 174 -0.21 -16.40 -15.49
CA THR A 174 -0.83 -17.63 -15.01
C THR A 174 -1.99 -18.02 -15.94
N THR A 175 -1.84 -19.16 -16.62
CA THR A 175 -2.86 -19.73 -17.50
C THR A 175 -3.57 -20.93 -16.88
N PHE A 176 -3.00 -21.58 -15.88
CA PHE A 176 -3.66 -22.68 -15.17
C PHE A 176 -3.52 -22.46 -13.66
N LEU A 177 -4.62 -22.66 -12.93
CA LEU A 177 -4.66 -22.59 -11.48
C LEU A 177 -5.66 -23.62 -10.96
N GLU A 178 -5.21 -24.53 -10.11
CA GLU A 178 -6.10 -25.29 -9.22
C GLU A 178 -6.06 -24.62 -7.85
N ALA A 179 -7.21 -24.47 -7.19
CA ALA A 179 -7.28 -23.96 -5.83
C ALA A 179 -8.12 -24.91 -4.95
N GLU A 180 -7.63 -25.23 -3.76
CA GLU A 180 -8.25 -26.15 -2.80
C GLU A 180 -8.52 -25.43 -1.47
N LEU A 181 -9.77 -25.50 -0.98
CA LEU A 181 -10.14 -25.02 0.35
C LEU A 181 -9.99 -26.13 1.40
N ILE A 182 -9.34 -25.79 2.51
CA ILE A 182 -8.95 -26.70 3.57
C ILE A 182 -9.42 -26.13 4.91
N ASP A 183 -10.13 -26.94 5.69
CA ASP A 183 -10.48 -26.63 7.07
C ASP A 183 -9.32 -26.97 8.02
N VAL A 184 -8.85 -25.98 8.77
CA VAL A 184 -7.75 -26.14 9.73
C VAL A 184 -8.24 -26.06 11.19
N SER A 185 -9.55 -25.93 11.44
CA SER A 185 -10.13 -25.78 12.79
C SER A 185 -9.71 -26.91 13.74
N GLY A 186 -9.92 -28.17 13.36
CA GLY A 186 -9.56 -29.36 14.17
C GLY A 186 -8.07 -29.51 14.47
N LYS A 187 -7.19 -28.79 13.75
CA LYS A 187 -5.74 -28.79 13.94
C LYS A 187 -5.25 -27.61 14.77
N SER A 188 -5.98 -26.50 14.72
CA SER A 188 -5.75 -25.31 15.56
C SER A 188 -6.26 -25.48 17.00
N LEU A 189 -6.83 -26.64 17.35
CA LEU A 189 -7.52 -26.94 18.62
C LEU A 189 -8.73 -26.02 18.88
N ARG A 190 -9.37 -25.51 17.82
CA ARG A 190 -10.55 -24.64 17.89
C ARG A 190 -11.76 -25.31 17.25
N GLU A 191 -12.93 -25.07 17.81
CA GLU A 191 -14.19 -25.38 17.13
C GLU A 191 -14.36 -24.43 15.95
N LYS A 192 -14.83 -24.98 14.82
CA LYS A 192 -15.09 -24.20 13.61
C LYS A 192 -16.11 -23.08 13.89
N LEU A 193 -15.70 -21.82 13.76
CA LEU A 193 -16.57 -20.67 14.08
C LEU A 193 -17.75 -20.53 13.11
N PHE A 194 -17.50 -20.76 11.83
CA PHE A 194 -18.49 -20.70 10.77
C PHE A 194 -18.38 -21.92 9.86
N PRO A 195 -19.51 -22.52 9.46
CA PRO A 195 -19.48 -23.79 8.73
C PRO A 195 -18.92 -23.66 7.32
N CYS A 196 -18.92 -22.47 6.72
CA CYS A 196 -18.58 -22.30 5.31
C CYS A 196 -17.45 -21.31 5.07
N SER A 197 -16.70 -21.55 4.00
CA SER A 197 -15.65 -20.71 3.47
C SER A 197 -15.72 -20.61 1.95
N TYR A 198 -15.07 -19.60 1.41
CA TYR A 198 -15.02 -19.32 -0.02
C TYR A 198 -13.60 -19.01 -0.45
N ALA A 199 -13.26 -19.38 -1.68
CA ALA A 199 -12.03 -18.96 -2.34
C ALA A 199 -12.38 -18.43 -3.73
N PHE A 200 -11.77 -17.33 -4.13
CA PHE A 200 -12.03 -16.72 -5.43
C PHE A 200 -10.86 -15.87 -5.93
N ILE A 201 -10.73 -15.72 -7.24
CA ILE A 201 -9.69 -14.88 -7.86
C ILE A 201 -10.22 -13.46 -8.02
N GLN A 202 -9.49 -12.43 -7.60
CA GLN A 202 -9.88 -11.04 -7.83
C GLN A 202 -8.68 -10.12 -8.09
N GLU A 203 -8.93 -8.95 -8.69
CA GLU A 203 -7.95 -7.89 -8.89
C GLU A 203 -7.76 -7.15 -7.56
N ALA A 204 -6.53 -7.14 -7.06
CA ALA A 204 -6.13 -6.31 -5.93
C ALA A 204 -5.54 -5.00 -6.47
N LYS A 205 -6.35 -3.94 -6.51
CA LYS A 205 -5.83 -2.58 -6.67
C LYS A 205 -5.33 -2.08 -5.32
N TRP A 206 -4.02 -1.89 -5.25
CA TRP A 206 -3.21 -1.62 -4.05
C TRP A 206 -3.59 -0.36 -3.26
N ASN A 207 -4.40 0.56 -3.83
CA ASN A 207 -4.81 1.83 -3.21
C ASN A 207 -6.35 2.00 -3.07
N GLU A 208 -7.14 1.00 -3.43
CA GLU A 208 -8.60 1.04 -3.28
C GLU A 208 -9.03 0.34 -1.97
N THR A 209 -10.25 0.65 -1.51
CA THR A 209 -10.85 0.12 -0.28
C THR A 209 -10.64 -1.39 -0.12
N ILE A 210 -10.23 -1.79 1.09
CA ILE A 210 -10.01 -3.17 1.53
C ILE A 210 -11.28 -3.99 1.28
N PHE A 211 -11.15 -5.14 0.63
CA PHE A 211 -12.29 -6.06 0.47
C PHE A 211 -12.79 -6.47 1.85
N SER A 212 -14.05 -6.17 2.13
CA SER A 212 -14.73 -6.53 3.36
C SER A 212 -16.14 -7.00 3.08
N TYR A 213 -16.64 -7.86 3.96
CA TYR A 213 -17.89 -8.58 3.78
C TYR A 213 -18.53 -8.87 5.14
N PRO A 214 -19.86 -8.94 5.25
CA PRO A 214 -20.51 -9.39 6.48
C PRO A 214 -20.16 -10.84 6.83
N LEU A 215 -19.74 -11.12 8.07
CA LEU A 215 -19.36 -12.48 8.49
C LEU A 215 -20.50 -13.49 8.39
N TYR A 216 -21.77 -13.05 8.42
CA TYR A 216 -22.92 -13.95 8.32
C TYR A 216 -22.98 -14.72 6.99
N TYR A 217 -22.27 -14.27 5.95
CA TYR A 217 -22.14 -15.03 4.70
C TYR A 217 -21.43 -16.37 4.86
N LEU A 218 -20.63 -16.54 5.92
CA LEU A 218 -19.96 -17.80 6.22
C LEU A 218 -20.91 -18.85 6.83
N ASN A 219 -22.19 -18.52 7.06
CA ASN A 219 -23.19 -19.49 7.53
C ASN A 219 -23.79 -20.36 6.41
N ASN A 220 -23.64 -19.97 5.15
CA ASN A 220 -24.27 -20.64 4.00
C ASN A 220 -23.41 -20.42 2.75
N SER A 221 -23.03 -21.49 2.04
CA SER A 221 -22.19 -21.47 0.82
C SER A 221 -22.74 -20.69 -0.38
N THR A 222 -24.00 -20.28 -0.33
CA THR A 222 -24.63 -19.54 -1.44
C THR A 222 -24.96 -18.10 -1.09
N ALA A 223 -24.80 -17.68 0.17
CA ALA A 223 -25.26 -16.38 0.63
C ALA A 223 -24.56 -15.21 -0.12
N LEU A 224 -23.25 -15.32 -0.31
CA LEU A 224 -22.46 -14.30 -1.02
C LEU A 224 -22.80 -14.24 -2.52
N VAL A 225 -23.05 -15.40 -3.12
CA VAL A 225 -23.38 -15.52 -4.55
C VAL A 225 -24.79 -15.02 -4.83
N ASN A 226 -25.75 -15.37 -3.97
CA ASN A 226 -27.15 -14.96 -4.11
C ASN A 226 -27.34 -13.44 -3.93
N ASP A 227 -26.45 -12.78 -3.18
CA ASP A 227 -26.46 -11.32 -3.01
C ASP A 227 -25.82 -10.58 -4.19
N ASP A 228 -25.24 -11.29 -5.18
CA ASP A 228 -24.38 -10.72 -6.23
C ASP A 228 -23.36 -9.72 -5.67
N TRP A 229 -22.82 -10.03 -4.48
CA TRP A 229 -21.82 -9.21 -3.78
C TRP A 229 -22.28 -7.80 -3.38
N ALA A 230 -23.59 -7.52 -3.37
CA ALA A 230 -24.11 -6.18 -3.12
C ALA A 230 -23.71 -5.61 -1.75
N SER A 231 -23.53 -6.46 -0.74
CA SER A 231 -23.11 -6.04 0.60
C SER A 231 -21.60 -6.10 0.84
N ALA A 232 -20.80 -6.53 -0.14
CA ALA A 232 -19.35 -6.41 -0.10
C ALA A 232 -18.94 -4.97 -0.44
N THR A 233 -17.82 -4.48 0.09
CA THR A 233 -17.32 -3.13 -0.24
C THR A 233 -17.06 -2.92 -1.73
N ARG A 234 -16.74 -4.01 -2.45
CA ARG A 234 -16.73 -4.04 -3.91
C ARG A 234 -16.97 -5.46 -4.45
N PRO A 235 -17.63 -5.61 -5.60
CA PRO A 235 -17.71 -6.89 -6.29
C PRO A 235 -16.33 -7.28 -6.83
N PRO A 236 -15.93 -8.55 -6.73
CA PRO A 236 -14.67 -9.03 -7.27
C PRO A 236 -14.65 -9.00 -8.79
N VAL A 237 -13.57 -8.41 -9.29
CA VAL A 237 -13.26 -8.26 -10.71
C VAL A 237 -12.01 -9.07 -11.01
N VAL A 238 -11.94 -9.76 -12.14
CA VAL A 238 -10.70 -10.43 -12.58
C VAL A 238 -10.15 -9.68 -13.77
N ARG A 239 -8.83 -9.43 -13.76
CA ARG A 239 -8.12 -8.81 -14.87
C ARG A 239 -7.42 -9.87 -15.71
N LEU A 240 -7.68 -9.91 -17.01
CA LEU A 240 -7.01 -10.83 -17.93
C LEU A 240 -6.16 -10.03 -18.92
N ASP A 241 -4.85 -10.26 -18.91
CA ASP A 241 -3.96 -9.76 -19.95
C ASP A 241 -4.14 -10.60 -21.22
N TRP A 242 -3.90 -9.97 -22.37
CA TRP A 242 -3.91 -10.61 -23.68
C TRP A 242 -2.71 -10.12 -24.52
N LEU A 243 -2.12 -10.98 -25.35
CA LEU A 243 -0.83 -10.70 -26.00
C LEU A 243 -0.85 -10.64 -27.52
N VAL A 244 0.09 -9.81 -28.05
CA VAL A 244 0.50 -9.73 -29.47
C VAL A 244 2.06 -9.70 -29.70
N GLY A 245 3.01 -9.34 -28.76
CA GLY A 245 4.56 -9.30 -28.89
C GLY A 245 5.49 -8.77 -27.68
N ALA A 246 6.90 -8.63 -27.71
CA ALA A 246 7.88 -8.37 -26.52
C ALA A 246 9.43 -7.82 -26.64
N GLU A 247 9.99 -6.71 -25.98
CA GLU A 247 11.50 -6.24 -25.94
C GLU A 247 12.11 -5.35 -24.71
N ASN A 248 13.43 -4.86 -24.66
CA ASN A 248 14.30 -4.35 -23.46
C ASN A 248 15.14 -2.95 -23.44
N CYS A 249 15.93 -2.61 -22.37
CA CYS A 249 16.70 -1.31 -22.11
C CYS A 249 17.65 -0.83 -23.21
N SER A 250 18.57 -1.71 -23.61
CA SER A 250 19.71 -1.35 -24.46
C SER A 250 19.22 -0.91 -25.84
N ARG A 251 18.07 -1.45 -26.26
CA ARG A 251 17.33 -1.03 -27.45
C ARG A 251 16.52 0.27 -27.22
N SER A 252 16.09 0.53 -25.98
CA SER A 252 15.21 1.66 -25.64
C SER A 252 15.93 3.00 -25.46
N LYS A 253 17.23 3.04 -25.13
CA LYS A 253 18.02 4.28 -25.06
C LYS A 253 18.13 5.02 -26.42
N ASN A 254 17.97 4.28 -27.51
CA ASN A 254 18.00 4.83 -28.87
C ASN A 254 16.58 5.04 -29.45
N SER A 255 15.53 4.85 -28.64
CA SER A 255 14.13 5.05 -29.03
C SER A 255 13.67 6.48 -28.75
N SER A 256 12.78 7.03 -29.60
CA SER A 256 12.09 8.31 -29.35
C SER A 256 11.14 8.28 -28.15
N THR A 257 10.97 7.12 -27.52
CA THR A 257 10.12 6.86 -26.34
C THR A 257 10.93 6.62 -25.06
N TYR A 258 12.23 6.96 -25.06
CA TYR A 258 13.07 6.86 -23.86
C TYR A 258 12.54 7.76 -22.73
N ALA A 259 12.26 7.18 -21.57
CA ALA A 259 11.43 7.79 -20.53
C ALA A 259 12.22 8.37 -19.33
N CYS A 260 13.53 8.11 -19.21
CA CYS A 260 14.35 8.71 -18.14
C CYS A 260 14.76 10.11 -18.57
N ILE A 261 14.09 11.12 -18.02
CA ILE A 261 14.12 12.50 -18.52
C ILE A 261 15.02 13.40 -17.64
N HIS A 262 15.35 13.00 -16.41
CA HIS A 262 16.09 13.83 -15.46
C HIS A 262 17.61 13.58 -15.46
N GLU A 263 18.43 14.64 -15.30
CA GLU A 263 19.91 14.55 -15.21
C GLU A 263 20.42 13.69 -14.04
N LYS A 264 19.57 13.53 -13.00
CA LYS A 264 19.82 12.70 -11.82
C LYS A 264 19.04 11.38 -11.82
N SER A 265 18.54 10.96 -12.99
CA SER A 265 17.89 9.66 -13.18
C SER A 265 18.81 8.66 -13.88
N VAL A 266 18.72 7.40 -13.50
CA VAL A 266 19.45 6.27 -14.11
C VAL A 266 18.45 5.23 -14.61
N CYS A 267 18.72 4.70 -15.80
CA CYS A 267 17.96 3.60 -16.39
C CYS A 267 18.46 2.26 -15.84
N VAL A 268 17.53 1.42 -15.39
CA VAL A 268 17.77 0.12 -14.76
C VAL A 268 17.02 -0.95 -15.55
N ASP A 269 17.75 -1.95 -16.03
CA ASP A 269 17.18 -3.14 -16.69
C ASP A 269 16.24 -3.88 -15.74
N TYR A 270 15.01 -4.16 -16.19
CA TYR A 270 14.09 -4.97 -15.42
C TYR A 270 14.31 -6.45 -15.77
N THR A 271 14.84 -7.22 -14.82
CA THR A 271 15.18 -8.64 -15.00
C THR A 271 14.72 -9.49 -13.82
N TYR A 272 13.76 -10.41 -14.04
CA TYR A 272 13.67 -11.71 -13.35
C TYR A 272 12.50 -12.56 -13.92
N THR A 273 12.49 -13.89 -14.15
CA THR A 273 13.38 -15.01 -14.54
C THR A 273 12.40 -16.12 -15.02
N TYR A 274 12.31 -16.52 -16.28
CA TYR A 274 12.83 -17.79 -16.84
C TYR A 274 12.94 -17.70 -18.39
N PHE A 275 12.51 -16.57 -18.99
CA PHE A 275 12.29 -16.41 -20.44
C PHE A 275 12.88 -15.12 -21.06
N GLY A 276 13.84 -14.46 -20.41
CA GLY A 276 14.57 -13.31 -20.98
C GLY A 276 14.00 -11.92 -20.67
N VAL A 277 14.76 -10.89 -21.06
CA VAL A 277 14.59 -9.48 -20.65
C VAL A 277 13.37 -8.81 -21.31
N LYS A 278 12.50 -8.14 -20.54
CA LYS A 278 11.28 -7.43 -21.03
C LYS A 278 11.13 -5.99 -20.50
N GLY A 279 12.12 -5.13 -20.68
CA GLY A 279 11.94 -3.67 -20.52
C GLY A 279 12.93 -3.01 -19.56
N TYR A 280 12.61 -1.76 -19.14
CA TYR A 280 13.44 -0.94 -18.27
C TYR A 280 12.65 0.02 -17.38
N THR A 281 13.24 0.44 -16.26
CA THR A 281 12.72 1.47 -15.33
C THR A 281 13.75 2.60 -15.14
N CYS A 282 13.32 3.75 -14.63
CA CYS A 282 14.16 4.87 -14.23
C CYS A 282 14.15 5.03 -12.70
N SER A 283 15.30 5.32 -12.09
CA SER A 283 15.45 5.57 -10.66
C SER A 283 16.28 6.84 -10.43
N CYS A 284 16.04 7.59 -9.35
CA CYS A 284 16.91 8.71 -8.98
C CYS A 284 18.25 8.19 -8.41
N VAL A 285 19.35 8.91 -8.64
CA VAL A 285 20.64 8.59 -8.02
C VAL A 285 20.62 8.84 -6.50
N GLN A 286 21.48 8.16 -5.76
CA GLN A 286 21.56 8.24 -4.30
C GLN A 286 21.61 9.69 -3.80
N GLY A 287 20.71 10.05 -2.87
CA GLY A 287 20.58 11.41 -2.30
C GLY A 287 19.45 12.27 -2.91
N TYR A 288 18.69 11.75 -3.86
CA TYR A 288 17.53 12.42 -4.47
C TYR A 288 16.30 11.52 -4.44
N GLU A 289 15.14 12.07 -4.12
CA GLU A 289 13.84 11.38 -4.20
C GLU A 289 12.87 12.13 -5.10
N GLY A 290 11.95 11.40 -5.71
CA GLY A 290 10.89 11.96 -6.55
C GLY A 290 10.73 11.18 -7.85
N ASN A 291 10.20 11.84 -8.88
CA ASN A 291 9.80 11.18 -10.11
C ASN A 291 10.91 11.25 -11.19
N PRO A 292 11.65 10.16 -11.47
CA PRO A 292 12.77 10.15 -12.43
C PRO A 292 12.33 10.29 -13.91
N TYR A 293 11.01 10.31 -14.16
CA TYR A 293 10.40 10.45 -15.47
C TYR A 293 9.95 11.90 -15.79
N LEU A 294 10.20 12.85 -14.88
CA LEU A 294 9.81 14.26 -15.04
C LEU A 294 11.03 15.19 -15.00
N GLN A 295 10.99 16.27 -15.77
CA GLN A 295 12.01 17.34 -15.72
C GLN A 295 11.87 18.09 -14.37
N GLY A 296 12.93 18.13 -13.56
CA GLY A 296 12.90 18.57 -12.15
C GLY A 296 12.32 17.56 -11.15
N GLY A 297 12.05 16.32 -11.56
CA GLY A 297 11.31 15.35 -10.75
C GLY A 297 12.11 14.66 -9.64
N CYS A 298 13.43 14.50 -9.77
CA CYS A 298 14.29 14.04 -8.66
C CYS A 298 14.71 15.27 -7.84
N GLN A 299 14.06 15.47 -6.70
CA GLN A 299 14.26 16.61 -5.82
C GLN A 299 15.23 16.29 -4.70
N ASN A 300 15.90 17.34 -4.22
CA ASN A 300 16.81 17.23 -3.11
C ASN A 300 16.00 17.02 -1.83
N ILE A 301 16.40 16.05 -1.02
CA ILE A 301 15.81 15.90 0.30
C ILE A 301 16.31 17.08 1.13
N SER A 302 15.49 18.12 1.31
CA SER A 302 15.67 19.03 2.42
C SER A 302 15.31 18.23 3.68
N SER A 303 16.31 17.58 4.25
CA SER A 303 16.20 16.95 5.55
C SER A 303 15.63 18.01 6.50
N SER A 304 14.46 17.75 7.08
CA SER A 304 14.10 18.38 8.34
C SER A 304 15.27 18.05 9.26
N SER A 305 16.11 19.05 9.54
CA SER A 305 17.22 18.88 10.47
C SER A 305 16.55 18.55 11.79
N SER A 306 16.67 17.31 12.22
CA SER A 306 16.03 16.83 13.41
C SER A 306 16.85 17.39 14.59
N ILE A 307 16.40 18.52 15.15
CA ILE A 307 17.19 19.29 16.13
C ILE A 307 17.11 18.62 17.50
N ALA A 308 18.27 18.28 18.06
CA ALA A 308 18.40 17.86 19.46
C ALA A 308 18.27 19.07 20.40
N LYS A 309 17.93 18.81 21.66
CA LYS A 309 17.90 19.86 22.69
C LYS A 309 19.29 20.50 22.82
N HIS A 310 19.34 21.84 22.97
CA HIS A 310 20.60 22.57 23.08
C HIS A 310 21.49 22.00 24.19
N GLY A 311 22.74 21.67 23.85
CA GLY A 311 23.71 21.07 24.77
C GLY A 311 23.61 19.55 24.90
N CYS A 312 22.73 18.90 24.14
CA CYS A 312 22.59 17.44 24.08
C CYS A 312 23.16 16.88 22.79
N MET A 313 23.48 15.59 22.82
CA MET A 313 23.98 14.85 21.66
C MET A 313 22.89 14.70 20.61
N ASP A 314 23.19 15.09 19.37
CA ASP A 314 22.29 15.08 18.22
C ASP A 314 22.42 13.83 17.34
N GLN A 315 23.49 13.05 17.52
CA GLN A 315 23.72 11.82 16.77
C GLN A 315 24.40 10.77 17.63
N CYS A 316 24.00 9.51 17.53
CA CYS A 316 24.71 8.37 18.10
C CYS A 316 25.07 7.39 16.97
N GLY A 317 26.37 7.32 16.64
CA GLY A 317 26.83 6.55 15.49
C GLY A 317 26.28 7.09 14.18
N LYS A 318 25.44 6.30 13.50
CA LYS A 318 24.81 6.69 12.23
C LYS A 318 23.37 7.22 12.40
N VAL A 319 22.84 7.22 13.62
CA VAL A 319 21.43 7.54 13.89
C VAL A 319 21.32 8.93 14.51
N SER A 320 20.48 9.77 13.92
CA SER A 320 20.14 11.09 14.46
C SER A 320 19.21 10.96 15.68
N ILE A 321 19.42 11.78 16.71
CA ILE A 321 18.68 11.75 17.98
C ILE A 321 17.99 13.11 18.20
N PRO A 322 16.82 13.35 17.57
CA PRO A 322 16.05 14.56 17.81
C PRO A 322 15.28 14.52 19.12
N PHE A 323 15.04 15.71 19.69
CA PHE A 323 14.08 15.84 20.80
C PHE A 323 12.66 15.49 20.30
N PRO A 324 11.83 14.69 21.00
CA PRO A 324 11.84 14.43 22.45
C PRO A 324 12.82 13.35 22.92
N PHE A 325 13.53 12.68 22.02
CA PHE A 325 14.56 11.72 22.37
C PHE A 325 15.86 12.42 22.77
N GLY A 326 16.63 11.80 23.66
CA GLY A 326 17.89 12.38 24.07
C GLY A 326 18.80 11.45 24.85
N VAL A 327 20.11 11.70 24.72
CA VAL A 327 21.15 10.95 25.42
C VAL A 327 21.60 11.74 26.65
N GLY A 328 21.40 11.16 27.83
CA GLY A 328 21.83 11.74 29.10
C GLY A 328 20.76 12.54 29.84
N PRO A 329 21.08 13.02 31.05
CA PRO A 329 20.10 13.66 31.94
C PRO A 329 19.56 14.95 31.34
N ASN A 330 18.25 15.17 31.45
CA ASN A 330 17.53 16.34 30.93
C ASN A 330 17.58 16.55 29.41
N CYS A 331 18.06 15.56 28.65
CA CYS A 331 18.13 15.63 27.19
C CYS A 331 16.90 15.06 26.49
N SER A 332 16.09 14.26 27.17
CA SER A 332 14.82 13.74 26.66
C SER A 332 13.62 14.44 27.31
N LEU A 333 12.43 14.32 26.69
CA LEU A 333 11.18 14.84 27.24
C LEU A 333 10.73 14.08 28.49
N GLY A 334 11.12 12.81 28.60
CA GLY A 334 10.81 11.97 29.75
C GLY A 334 11.47 10.59 29.65
N PRO A 335 11.25 9.71 30.64
CA PRO A 335 11.90 8.40 30.71
C PRO A 335 11.63 7.51 29.49
N SER A 336 10.44 7.62 28.88
CA SER A 336 10.10 6.86 27.69
C SER A 336 10.94 7.22 26.47
N PHE A 337 11.58 8.40 26.44
CA PHE A 337 12.35 8.91 25.30
C PHE A 337 13.88 8.94 25.57
N GLU A 338 14.33 8.35 26.67
CA GLU A 338 15.76 8.31 27.00
C GLU A 338 16.51 7.31 26.11
N VAL A 339 17.61 7.76 25.52
CA VAL A 339 18.48 6.96 24.65
C VAL A 339 19.84 6.76 25.32
N VAL A 340 20.34 5.52 25.29
CA VAL A 340 21.68 5.15 25.74
C VAL A 340 22.57 4.95 24.50
N CYS A 341 23.59 5.79 24.36
CA CYS A 341 24.56 5.64 23.29
C CYS A 341 25.72 4.74 23.74
N LYS A 342 25.76 3.49 23.24
CA LYS A 342 26.78 2.49 23.54
C LYS A 342 28.01 2.69 22.66
N LYS A 343 29.11 3.14 23.27
CA LYS A 343 30.37 3.48 22.58
C LYS A 343 31.35 2.32 22.46
N ASP A 344 31.03 1.17 23.06
CA ASP A 344 31.77 -0.09 22.98
C ASP A 344 31.66 -0.76 21.60
N THR A 345 30.86 -0.19 20.69
CA THR A 345 30.71 -0.62 19.29
C THR A 345 31.24 0.46 18.35
N ASN A 346 31.72 0.06 17.17
CA ASN A 346 32.22 0.99 16.14
C ASN A 346 31.49 0.78 14.81
N PRO A 347 30.60 1.70 14.37
CA PRO A 347 30.21 2.94 15.06
C PRO A 347 29.39 2.68 16.33
N ALA A 348 29.32 3.67 17.22
CA ALA A 348 28.50 3.61 18.44
C ALA A 348 27.03 3.32 18.11
N LYS A 349 26.33 2.60 18.99
CA LYS A 349 24.94 2.17 18.74
C LYS A 349 23.98 2.79 19.76
N PRO A 350 22.87 3.41 19.32
CA PRO A 350 21.83 3.90 20.21
C PRO A 350 20.91 2.78 20.70
N TYR A 351 20.52 2.84 21.97
CA TYR A 351 19.55 1.93 22.57
C TYR A 351 18.45 2.74 23.25
N LEU A 352 17.19 2.38 23.02
CA LEU A 352 16.08 2.95 23.79
C LEU A 352 16.15 2.40 25.22
N ARG A 353 16.31 3.28 26.22
CA ARG A 353 16.58 2.90 27.62
C ARG A 353 15.48 1.99 28.18
N LEU A 354 14.22 2.38 27.98
CA LEU A 354 13.05 1.72 28.56
C LEU A 354 12.89 0.27 28.08
N LEU A 355 13.13 0.02 26.79
CA LEU A 355 12.98 -1.31 26.18
C LEU A 355 14.30 -2.08 26.07
N ASN A 356 15.44 -1.43 26.39
CA ASN A 356 16.79 -1.96 26.19
C ASN A 356 17.01 -2.55 24.78
N ILE A 357 16.55 -1.83 23.75
CA ILE A 357 16.53 -2.28 22.37
C ILE A 357 17.31 -1.32 21.46
N GLU A 358 18.05 -1.85 20.50
CA GLU A 358 18.86 -1.04 19.56
C GLU A 358 17.93 -0.26 18.62
N ILE A 359 18.19 1.04 18.45
CA ILE A 359 17.50 1.89 17.50
C ILE A 359 18.25 1.81 16.17
N VAL A 360 17.58 1.35 15.12
CA VAL A 360 18.10 1.29 13.75
C VAL A 360 17.86 2.62 13.06
N GLU A 361 16.65 3.16 13.20
CA GLU A 361 16.23 4.43 12.64
C GLU A 361 15.26 5.13 13.57
N LEU A 362 15.32 6.46 13.59
CA LEU A 362 14.43 7.29 14.36
C LEU A 362 13.96 8.46 13.52
N ASN A 363 12.65 8.59 13.35
CA ASN A 363 12.01 9.69 12.64
C ASN A 363 10.97 10.40 13.54
N SER A 364 10.30 11.41 12.97
CA SER A 364 9.36 12.27 13.69
C SER A 364 8.06 11.61 14.17
N SER A 365 7.76 10.37 13.76
CA SER A 365 6.52 9.66 14.16
C SER A 365 6.68 8.16 14.42
N LYS A 366 7.83 7.60 14.05
CA LYS A 366 8.14 6.18 13.99
C LYS A 366 9.58 5.93 14.41
N ILE A 367 9.78 4.81 15.08
CA ILE A 367 11.08 4.32 15.49
C ILE A 367 11.25 2.90 14.96
N ILE A 368 12.33 2.65 14.24
CA ILE A 368 12.71 1.33 13.77
C ILE A 368 13.75 0.79 14.74
N VAL A 369 13.45 -0.37 15.33
CA VAL A 369 14.28 -1.00 16.35
C VAL A 369 14.76 -2.37 15.86
N SER A 370 16.03 -2.69 16.12
CA SER A 370 16.58 -4.01 15.81
C SER A 370 16.12 -4.98 16.89
N TYR A 371 15.40 -6.01 16.49
CA TYR A 371 14.83 -6.99 17.41
C TYR A 371 14.95 -8.39 16.84
N MET A 372 15.59 -9.27 17.60
CA MET A 372 15.73 -10.67 17.22
C MET A 372 15.34 -11.51 18.41
N ASN A 373 14.03 -11.67 18.60
CA ASN A 373 13.48 -12.70 19.46
C ASN A 373 12.62 -13.62 18.58
N LEU A 374 12.97 -14.90 18.58
CA LEU A 374 12.39 -15.91 17.71
C LEU A 374 11.74 -16.98 18.58
N SER A 375 10.51 -17.34 18.24
CA SER A 375 9.91 -18.59 18.68
C SER A 375 10.39 -19.70 17.75
N SER A 376 10.62 -20.90 18.29
CA SER A 376 10.97 -22.06 17.47
C SER A 376 10.23 -23.31 17.93
N ASN A 377 9.90 -24.19 16.97
CA ASN A 377 9.39 -25.52 17.24
C ASN A 377 10.26 -26.54 16.48
N CYS A 378 10.99 -27.39 17.20
CA CYS A 378 11.95 -28.33 16.63
C CYS A 378 11.63 -29.78 17.01
N ASN A 379 11.60 -30.66 16.01
CA ASN A 379 11.45 -32.10 16.21
C ASN A 379 12.82 -32.72 16.55
N ASN A 380 12.91 -33.48 17.64
CA ASN A 380 14.07 -34.29 18.06
C ASN A 380 15.31 -33.59 18.71
N TRP A 381 15.28 -32.29 19.02
CA TRP A 381 16.40 -31.65 19.76
C TRP A 381 16.01 -31.24 21.19
N THR A 382 16.67 -31.88 22.17
CA THR A 382 16.47 -31.67 23.62
C THR A 382 17.37 -30.58 24.21
N ASP A 383 18.39 -30.10 23.49
CA ASP A 383 19.46 -29.29 24.08
C ASP A 383 19.25 -27.76 24.02
N TYR A 384 18.30 -27.26 23.23
CA TYR A 384 17.99 -25.83 23.16
C TYR A 384 16.51 -25.60 22.84
N GLN A 385 15.67 -25.63 23.87
CA GLN A 385 14.28 -25.21 23.78
C GLN A 385 14.25 -23.69 23.93
N VAL A 386 14.28 -22.95 22.82
CA VAL A 386 13.88 -21.54 22.84
C VAL A 386 12.40 -21.49 23.21
N GLU A 387 11.96 -20.49 23.98
CA GLU A 387 10.56 -20.39 24.35
C GLU A 387 9.68 -20.40 23.08
N PRO A 388 8.65 -21.27 23.00
CA PRO A 388 7.75 -21.35 21.85
C PRO A 388 6.87 -20.09 21.72
N ARG A 389 7.05 -19.12 22.61
CA ARG A 389 6.23 -17.94 22.76
C ARG A 389 7.09 -16.69 22.66
N LEU A 390 6.76 -15.83 21.71
CA LEU A 390 7.30 -14.49 21.61
C LEU A 390 6.32 -13.53 22.28
N THR A 391 6.74 -12.81 23.32
CA THR A 391 5.89 -11.79 23.97
C THR A 391 6.52 -10.40 23.86
N ILE A 392 5.72 -9.43 23.42
CA ILE A 392 6.07 -8.01 23.41
C ILE A 392 4.99 -7.24 24.16
N ASN A 393 5.41 -6.50 25.19
CA ASN A 393 4.54 -5.70 26.02
C ASN A 393 4.97 -4.23 25.99
N LEU A 394 4.12 -3.39 25.41
CA LEU A 394 4.27 -1.95 25.27
C LEU A 394 3.17 -1.18 26.05
N MET A 395 2.33 -1.87 26.83
CA MET A 395 1.11 -1.28 27.44
C MET A 395 1.40 -0.07 28.34
N GLU A 396 2.53 -0.06 29.04
CA GLU A 396 2.95 1.02 29.95
C GLU A 396 3.93 2.01 29.30
N THR A 397 3.98 2.02 27.96
CA THR A 397 4.94 2.82 27.19
C THR A 397 4.24 3.82 26.26
N GLN A 398 5.04 4.72 25.69
CA GLN A 398 4.58 5.65 24.65
C GLN A 398 4.61 5.03 23.24
N TYR A 399 4.89 3.73 23.12
CA TYR A 399 5.12 3.03 21.86
C TYR A 399 4.00 2.06 21.54
N ARG A 400 3.73 1.89 20.24
CA ARG A 400 2.75 0.93 19.70
C ARG A 400 3.25 0.38 18.38
N PHE A 401 2.84 -0.82 17.99
CA PHE A 401 3.19 -1.33 16.66
C PHE A 401 2.65 -0.42 15.55
N SER A 402 3.48 -0.11 14.54
CA SER A 402 3.04 0.43 13.25
C SER A 402 2.34 -0.66 12.43
N ASP A 403 1.55 -0.26 11.44
CA ASP A 403 0.95 -1.11 10.40
C ASP A 403 1.97 -1.85 9.50
N ASP A 404 3.26 -1.54 9.59
CA ASP A 404 4.32 -2.15 8.77
C ASP A 404 4.96 -3.38 9.42
N ASN A 405 4.43 -3.86 10.54
CA ASN A 405 4.98 -5.03 11.24
C ASN A 405 4.21 -6.30 10.87
N TRP A 406 4.96 -7.38 10.68
CA TRP A 406 4.41 -8.68 10.31
C TRP A 406 4.94 -9.75 11.24
N ILE A 407 4.05 -10.64 11.69
CA ILE A 407 4.47 -11.92 12.24
C ILE A 407 4.86 -12.79 11.06
N THR A 408 6.13 -13.17 11.00
CA THR A 408 6.67 -14.07 9.98
C THR A 408 6.88 -15.44 10.61
N ALA A 409 6.38 -16.50 9.97
CA ALA A 409 6.66 -17.88 10.31
C ALA A 409 7.38 -18.54 9.13
N ILE A 410 8.37 -19.37 9.42
CA ILE A 410 9.13 -20.11 8.42
C ILE A 410 9.32 -21.55 8.91
N GLY A 411 9.21 -22.51 8.01
CA GLY A 411 9.15 -23.93 8.32
C GLY A 411 8.03 -24.61 7.54
N CYS A 412 7.96 -25.93 7.62
CA CYS A 412 6.87 -26.70 7.03
C CYS A 412 5.86 -27.09 8.10
N ASN A 413 4.58 -27.13 7.73
CA ASN A 413 3.50 -27.63 8.57
C ASN A 413 3.43 -26.88 9.92
N VAL A 414 3.59 -25.56 9.86
CA VAL A 414 3.63 -24.73 11.06
C VAL A 414 2.70 -23.53 10.91
N MET A 415 2.02 -23.16 11.99
CA MET A 415 1.15 -22.00 12.08
C MET A 415 1.67 -21.04 13.14
N ALA A 416 1.80 -19.76 12.79
CA ALA A 416 2.03 -18.69 13.75
C ALA A 416 0.69 -18.10 14.18
N VAL A 417 0.50 -17.97 15.49
CA VAL A 417 -0.71 -17.43 16.12
C VAL A 417 -0.36 -16.26 17.00
N GLY A 418 -0.71 -15.06 16.53
CA GLY A 418 -0.64 -13.78 17.22
C GLY A 418 -1.90 -13.50 18.02
N VAL A 419 -1.74 -13.48 19.34
CA VAL A 419 -2.73 -13.06 20.33
C VAL A 419 -2.44 -11.62 20.74
N ILE A 420 -3.44 -10.76 20.57
CA ILE A 420 -3.38 -9.37 20.96
C ILE A 420 -4.24 -9.17 22.21
N ARG A 421 -3.72 -8.44 23.20
CA ARG A 421 -4.48 -8.10 24.41
C ARG A 421 -4.86 -6.62 24.40
N GLU A 422 -6.15 -6.37 24.49
CA GLU A 422 -6.71 -5.03 24.66
C GLU A 422 -7.56 -4.99 25.94
N ARG A 423 -7.22 -4.10 26.88
CA ARG A 423 -8.06 -3.74 28.05
C ARG A 423 -8.76 -4.93 28.76
N LYS A 424 -8.04 -6.05 28.93
CA LYS A 424 -8.43 -7.34 29.57
C LYS A 424 -9.04 -8.44 28.67
N GLN A 425 -9.27 -8.19 27.39
CA GLN A 425 -9.68 -9.22 26.43
C GLN A 425 -8.47 -9.64 25.59
N SER A 426 -8.22 -10.94 25.49
CA SER A 426 -7.22 -11.51 24.58
C SER A 426 -7.95 -12.04 23.35
N SER A 427 -7.59 -11.57 22.16
CA SER A 427 -8.18 -12.06 20.92
C SER A 427 -7.07 -12.49 19.95
N ILE A 428 -7.27 -13.60 19.25
CA ILE A 428 -6.41 -13.97 18.12
C ILE A 428 -6.72 -12.99 17.00
N ARG A 429 -5.75 -12.18 16.59
CA ARG A 429 -5.96 -11.13 15.59
C ARG A 429 -5.06 -11.27 14.38
N SER A 430 -4.03 -12.12 14.47
CA SER A 430 -3.08 -12.33 13.39
C SER A 430 -2.65 -13.78 13.40
N SER A 431 -3.00 -14.59 12.41
CA SER A 431 -2.40 -15.92 12.24
C SER A 431 -2.16 -16.27 10.78
N CYS A 432 -1.12 -17.06 10.54
CA CYS A 432 -0.80 -17.61 9.22
C CYS A 432 -0.27 -19.03 9.36
N ALA A 433 -0.38 -19.81 8.28
CA ALA A 433 0.16 -21.17 8.20
C ALA A 433 1.20 -21.23 7.06
N ALA A 434 2.36 -21.81 7.35
CA ALA A 434 3.43 -22.08 6.41
C ALA A 434 3.41 -23.57 6.06
N ILE A 435 3.20 -23.88 4.78
CA ILE A 435 3.13 -25.23 4.24
C ILE A 435 4.17 -25.36 3.14
N CYS A 436 4.74 -26.55 3.01
CA CYS A 436 5.73 -26.86 2.00
C CYS A 436 5.13 -27.75 0.92
N SER A 437 5.54 -27.54 -0.32
CA SER A 437 5.27 -28.48 -1.40
C SER A 437 6.15 -29.72 -1.26
N ASP A 438 5.68 -30.86 -1.79
CA ASP A 438 6.47 -32.11 -1.88
C ASP A 438 7.68 -32.00 -2.83
N PHE A 439 7.87 -30.85 -3.49
CA PHE A 439 8.98 -30.61 -4.39
C PHE A 439 10.27 -30.33 -3.60
N TYR A 440 11.02 -31.40 -3.33
CA TYR A 440 12.35 -31.30 -2.76
C TYR A 440 13.35 -30.85 -3.85
N ASP A 441 13.55 -29.55 -4.02
CA ASP A 441 14.57 -29.02 -4.97
C ASP A 441 16.02 -29.21 -4.46
N GLY A 442 16.24 -29.96 -3.38
CA GLY A 442 17.56 -30.11 -2.75
C GLY A 442 18.15 -28.80 -2.19
N ARG A 443 17.34 -27.73 -2.07
CA ARG A 443 17.77 -26.42 -1.58
C ARG A 443 17.62 -26.29 -0.06
N ASP A 444 18.72 -25.94 0.60
CA ASP A 444 18.85 -25.61 2.03
C ASP A 444 18.39 -24.16 2.34
N TYR A 445 17.45 -23.60 1.59
CA TYR A 445 16.92 -22.26 1.85
C TYR A 445 15.46 -22.15 1.43
N ARG A 446 14.71 -21.28 2.12
CA ARG A 446 13.37 -20.87 1.71
C ARG A 446 13.36 -19.40 1.37
N VAL A 447 12.52 -19.09 0.39
CA VAL A 447 12.36 -17.73 -0.12
C VAL A 447 10.99 -17.26 0.33
N CYS A 448 10.95 -16.20 1.13
CA CYS A 448 9.70 -15.53 1.45
C CYS A 448 9.50 -14.37 0.47
N ASP A 449 8.89 -14.67 -0.67
CA ASP A 449 8.56 -13.62 -1.63
C ASP A 449 7.58 -12.60 -1.03
N TYR A 450 7.66 -11.36 -1.52
CA TYR A 450 6.86 -10.24 -1.01
C TYR A 450 5.40 -10.38 -1.46
N GLY A 451 4.47 -10.22 -0.53
CA GLY A 451 3.02 -10.17 -0.75
C GLY A 451 2.31 -9.65 0.52
N GLN A 452 1.21 -8.91 0.36
CA GLN A 452 0.54 -8.15 1.43
C GLN A 452 -0.44 -8.95 2.31
N THR A 453 -0.47 -10.29 2.26
CA THR A 453 -1.16 -11.14 3.27
C THR A 453 -0.69 -12.58 3.18
N SER A 454 -0.77 -13.31 4.30
CA SER A 454 -0.58 -14.75 4.53
C SER A 454 -0.09 -15.53 3.32
N PHE A 455 1.17 -15.39 2.96
CA PHE A 455 1.82 -16.31 2.03
C PHE A 455 1.78 -17.70 2.67
N ALA A 456 1.32 -18.72 1.98
CA ALA A 456 1.43 -20.12 2.40
C ALA A 456 2.05 -20.91 1.25
N GLY A 457 3.32 -20.64 0.95
CA GLY A 457 4.07 -21.30 -0.11
C GLY A 457 5.53 -21.50 0.31
N ASP A 458 6.14 -22.60 -0.14
CA ASP A 458 7.54 -22.94 0.14
C ASP A 458 8.00 -22.77 1.59
N GLY A 459 7.14 -23.07 2.57
CA GLY A 459 7.50 -23.04 3.99
C GLY A 459 7.73 -21.65 4.58
N CYS A 460 7.01 -20.63 4.09
CA CYS A 460 6.98 -19.31 4.70
C CYS A 460 5.54 -18.78 4.82
N CYS A 461 5.25 -18.05 5.89
CA CYS A 461 4.02 -17.27 6.04
C CYS A 461 4.21 -15.95 6.77
N ARG A 462 3.37 -14.97 6.45
CA ARG A 462 3.39 -13.63 7.04
C ARG A 462 1.98 -13.13 7.33
N VAL A 463 1.73 -12.56 8.51
CA VAL A 463 0.44 -11.93 8.83
C VAL A 463 0.67 -10.55 9.46
N PRO A 464 -0.08 -9.50 9.06
CA PRO A 464 0.14 -8.16 9.56
C PRO A 464 -0.25 -8.06 11.04
N ILE A 465 0.44 -7.17 11.76
CA ILE A 465 0.12 -6.78 13.13
C ILE A 465 -0.71 -5.48 13.05
N PRO A 466 -1.93 -5.45 13.62
CA PRO A 466 -2.74 -4.23 13.66
C PRO A 466 -1.97 -3.04 14.23
N ARG A 467 -2.05 -1.90 13.53
CA ARG A 467 -1.51 -0.63 14.02
C ARG A 467 -2.09 -0.29 15.38
N GLY A 468 -1.27 0.22 16.28
CA GLY A 468 -1.71 0.59 17.62
C GLY A 468 -1.64 -0.55 18.64
N THR A 469 -1.30 -1.77 18.23
CA THR A 469 -1.11 -2.91 19.13
C THR A 469 -0.10 -2.57 20.24
N THR A 470 -0.50 -2.78 21.49
CA THR A 470 0.35 -2.55 22.68
C THR A 470 0.81 -3.83 23.35
N TYR A 471 0.20 -4.97 23.04
CA TYR A 471 0.59 -6.26 23.59
C TYR A 471 0.41 -7.32 22.52
N LEU A 472 1.48 -8.08 22.24
CA LEU A 472 1.49 -9.15 21.26
C LEU A 472 2.14 -10.39 21.88
N GLU A 473 1.45 -11.51 21.81
CA GLU A 473 1.97 -12.85 22.10
C GLU A 473 1.89 -13.66 20.79
N SER A 474 3.00 -14.23 20.31
CA SER A 474 3.03 -15.07 19.11
C SER A 474 3.49 -16.48 19.46
N ASN A 475 2.70 -17.47 19.08
CA ASN A 475 2.96 -18.89 19.32
C ASN A 475 3.08 -19.66 18.02
N LEU A 476 3.96 -20.66 17.99
CA LEU A 476 4.04 -21.63 16.89
C LEU A 476 3.29 -22.91 17.23
N THR A 477 2.43 -23.35 16.32
CA THR A 477 1.65 -24.58 16.42
C THR A 477 1.94 -25.46 15.20
N ASP A 478 2.11 -26.77 15.40
CA ASP A 478 2.25 -27.72 14.31
C ASP A 478 0.89 -27.97 13.64
N VAL A 479 0.85 -27.90 12.31
CA VAL A 479 -0.32 -28.16 11.48
C VAL A 479 -0.04 -29.41 10.67
N ASN A 480 -0.36 -30.59 11.22
CA ASN A 480 -0.16 -31.90 10.58
C ASN A 480 -0.88 -32.00 9.22
N GLU A 481 -0.26 -31.51 8.15
CA GLU A 481 -0.73 -31.61 6.77
C GLU A 481 0.28 -32.33 5.88
N ARG A 482 -0.16 -33.51 5.42
CA ARG A 482 0.19 -34.25 4.20
C ARG A 482 1.61 -34.31 3.63
N THR A 483 2.65 -33.76 4.24
CA THR A 483 3.99 -33.75 3.65
C THR A 483 5.06 -34.30 4.58
N SER A 484 5.93 -35.12 4.00
CA SER A 484 7.07 -35.81 4.61
C SER A 484 8.34 -34.94 4.59
N SER A 485 8.21 -33.64 4.84
CA SER A 485 9.36 -32.74 4.75
C SER A 485 10.29 -32.92 5.96
N ASN A 486 11.56 -33.25 5.71
CA ASN A 486 12.66 -33.34 6.68
C ASN A 486 13.09 -31.97 7.27
N ILE A 487 12.17 -31.05 7.58
CA ILE A 487 12.53 -29.82 8.30
C ILE A 487 12.59 -30.11 9.80
N SER A 488 13.76 -29.94 10.40
CA SER A 488 13.98 -30.22 11.83
C SER A 488 13.43 -29.13 12.76
N CYS A 489 13.31 -27.88 12.27
CA CYS A 489 12.87 -26.73 13.06
C CYS A 489 12.06 -25.73 12.24
N SER A 490 10.98 -25.24 12.83
CA SER A 490 10.20 -24.09 12.37
C SER A 490 10.45 -22.89 13.28
N TYR A 491 10.37 -21.68 12.74
CA TYR A 491 10.67 -20.43 13.45
C TYR A 491 9.57 -19.38 13.22
N SER A 492 9.36 -18.50 14.19
CA SER A 492 8.52 -17.32 14.06
C SER A 492 9.17 -16.13 14.71
N PHE A 493 9.10 -14.99 14.04
CA PHE A 493 9.67 -13.73 14.49
C PHE A 493 8.86 -12.57 13.92
N ILE A 494 9.09 -11.37 14.43
CA ILE A 494 8.46 -10.17 13.91
C ILE A 494 9.45 -9.47 13.00
N GLU A 495 8.95 -9.06 11.84
CA GLU A 495 9.72 -8.38 10.83
C GLU A 495 8.96 -7.14 10.36
N TYR A 496 9.64 -6.01 10.43
CA TYR A 496 9.29 -4.78 9.76
C TYR A 496 9.62 -4.91 8.28
N THR A 497 8.62 -4.62 7.46
CA THR A 497 8.77 -4.48 6.02
C THR A 497 8.10 -3.19 5.60
N GLU A 498 8.86 -2.26 5.02
CA GLU A 498 8.27 -1.09 4.39
C GLU A 498 7.32 -1.55 3.27
N LYS A 499 6.23 -0.80 3.07
CA LYS A 499 5.36 -0.91 1.90
C LYS A 499 6.19 -0.58 0.66
N MET A 500 6.93 -1.57 0.17
CA MET A 500 7.77 -1.45 -1.00
C MET A 500 6.88 -1.28 -2.22
N ASN A 501 7.24 -0.34 -3.10
CA ASN A 501 6.65 -0.26 -4.43
C ASN A 501 6.79 -1.62 -5.12
N ALA A 502 5.85 -1.99 -5.99
CA ALA A 502 5.82 -3.30 -6.66
C ALA A 502 7.14 -3.69 -7.40
N ASN A 503 8.03 -2.71 -7.63
CA ASN A 503 9.36 -2.85 -8.23
C ASN A 503 10.51 -3.13 -7.25
N ASP A 504 10.36 -2.87 -5.94
CA ASP A 504 11.40 -3.08 -4.92
C ASP A 504 11.26 -4.44 -4.23
N ARG A 505 10.97 -5.51 -4.99
CA ARG A 505 10.92 -6.88 -4.44
C ARG A 505 12.34 -7.38 -4.15
N TYR A 506 12.91 -6.97 -3.03
CA TYR A 506 14.20 -7.43 -2.57
C TYR A 506 14.09 -8.79 -1.89
N THR A 507 13.85 -9.86 -2.65
CA THR A 507 13.65 -11.24 -2.15
C THR A 507 14.53 -11.55 -0.92
N ARG A 508 13.92 -11.58 0.29
CA ARG A 508 14.62 -11.97 1.51
C ARG A 508 14.74 -13.49 1.52
N VAL A 509 15.97 -13.96 1.36
CA VAL A 509 16.29 -15.38 1.38
C VAL A 509 16.60 -15.78 2.81
N PHE A 510 15.86 -16.76 3.33
CA PHE A 510 16.10 -17.36 4.64
C PHE A 510 16.79 -18.71 4.43
N ARG A 511 18.08 -18.79 4.74
CA ARG A 511 18.84 -20.04 4.58
C ARG A 511 18.67 -20.94 5.80
N PHE A 512 18.21 -22.16 5.53
CA PHE A 512 18.13 -23.27 6.45
C PHE A 512 19.31 -24.19 6.17
N MET A 513 20.50 -23.86 6.70
CA MET A 513 21.58 -24.82 6.66
C MET A 513 21.09 -26.07 7.39
N ASN A 514 20.95 -27.18 6.65
CA ASN A 514 20.61 -28.47 7.23
C ASN A 514 21.54 -28.67 8.44
N TYR A 515 20.95 -29.00 9.61
CA TYR A 515 21.66 -29.19 10.89
C TYR A 515 22.11 -27.95 11.69
N SER A 516 21.67 -26.72 11.41
CA SER A 516 21.99 -25.57 12.28
C SER A 516 20.79 -25.05 13.09
N ASN A 517 20.81 -25.29 14.40
CA ASN A 517 20.25 -24.37 15.39
C ASN A 517 21.43 -23.50 15.88
N PRO A 518 21.35 -22.16 15.80
CA PRO A 518 20.21 -21.34 15.37
C PRO A 518 20.14 -21.08 13.86
N ILE A 519 18.96 -20.66 13.40
CA ILE A 519 18.76 -20.13 12.04
C ILE A 519 19.75 -19.01 11.72
N GLN A 520 20.33 -19.04 10.52
CA GLN A 520 21.12 -17.92 9.99
C GLN A 520 20.22 -16.97 9.20
N LEU A 521 20.03 -15.77 9.73
CA LEU A 521 19.36 -14.69 9.03
C LEU A 521 20.41 -13.80 8.37
N ASP A 522 20.30 -13.59 7.06
CA ASP A 522 21.17 -12.68 6.30
C ASP A 522 21.03 -11.23 6.80
N VAL A 523 19.85 -10.89 7.33
CA VAL A 523 19.52 -9.57 7.91
C VAL A 523 18.81 -9.78 9.24
N ARG A 524 19.22 -9.05 10.29
CA ARG A 524 18.51 -9.09 11.57
C ARG A 524 17.10 -8.50 11.39
N PRO A 525 16.05 -9.17 11.88
CA PRO A 525 14.72 -8.61 11.88
C PRO A 525 14.69 -7.29 12.65
N SER A 526 13.81 -6.41 12.20
CA SER A 526 13.55 -5.12 12.83
C SER A 526 12.06 -5.00 13.12
N MET A 527 11.68 -4.07 13.98
CA MET A 527 10.27 -3.73 14.23
C MET A 527 10.10 -2.23 14.10
N ALA A 528 8.93 -1.79 13.66
CA ALA A 528 8.56 -0.38 13.63
C ALA A 528 7.54 -0.08 14.73
N PHE A 529 7.85 0.89 15.58
CA PHE A 529 6.87 1.43 16.52
C PHE A 529 6.47 2.84 16.15
N ASP A 530 5.18 3.11 16.23
CA ASP A 530 4.68 4.48 16.35
C ASP A 530 4.92 4.95 17.79
N TRP A 531 5.34 6.19 17.95
CA TRP A 531 5.47 6.83 19.26
C TRP A 531 4.52 8.02 19.38
N ARG A 532 4.18 8.41 20.61
CA ARG A 532 3.24 9.51 20.87
C ARG A 532 3.55 10.23 22.17
N ILE A 533 2.94 11.41 22.34
CA ILE A 533 2.91 12.12 23.62
C ILE A 533 1.63 11.77 24.37
N GLY A 534 1.80 11.15 25.55
CA GLY A 534 0.73 10.91 26.49
C GLY A 534 -0.38 9.99 25.94
N ALA A 535 -1.49 9.94 26.67
CA ALA A 535 -2.66 9.14 26.30
C ALA A 535 -3.84 10.00 25.80
N LEU A 536 -3.82 11.31 26.06
CA LEU A 536 -4.87 12.26 25.68
C LEU A 536 -4.79 12.57 24.19
N ASN A 537 -5.94 12.75 23.53
CA ASN A 537 -5.98 13.31 22.18
C ASN A 537 -5.68 14.82 22.22
N CYS A 538 -5.47 15.44 21.07
CA CYS A 538 -5.18 16.86 20.92
C CYS A 538 -6.23 17.78 21.56
N LYS A 539 -7.50 17.41 21.48
CA LYS A 539 -8.60 18.20 22.05
C LYS A 539 -8.51 18.25 23.57
N GLU A 540 -8.26 17.11 24.21
CA GLU A 540 -8.08 16.98 25.65
C GLU A 540 -6.75 17.60 26.11
N ALA A 541 -5.66 17.31 25.40
CA ALA A 541 -4.32 17.79 25.75
C ALA A 541 -4.24 19.32 25.73
N ARG A 542 -4.93 19.99 24.80
CA ARG A 542 -4.99 21.47 24.75
C ARG A 542 -5.72 22.10 25.93
N GLN A 543 -6.55 21.34 26.64
CA GLN A 543 -7.23 21.83 27.84
C GLN A 543 -6.32 21.77 29.07
N ASP A 544 -5.30 20.90 29.04
CA ASP A 544 -4.27 20.80 30.07
C ASP A 544 -3.02 21.58 29.66
N LEU A 545 -3.12 22.92 29.69
CA LEU A 545 -2.03 23.82 29.30
C LEU A 545 -0.74 23.61 30.11
N ALA A 546 -0.82 23.02 31.30
CA ALA A 546 0.35 22.75 32.13
C ALA A 546 1.19 21.58 31.59
N ASN A 547 0.54 20.60 30.95
CA ASN A 547 1.19 19.41 30.41
C ASN A 547 1.22 19.36 28.87
N PHE A 548 0.64 20.36 28.20
CA PHE A 548 0.69 20.48 26.75
C PHE A 548 2.10 20.86 26.28
N VAL A 549 2.74 19.99 25.48
CA VAL A 549 4.17 20.13 25.15
C VAL A 549 4.45 20.82 23.80
N CYS A 550 3.46 20.92 22.91
CA CYS A 550 3.65 21.58 21.62
C CYS A 550 3.91 23.08 21.82
N GLN A 551 4.94 23.59 21.14
CA GLN A 551 5.38 24.97 21.23
C GLN A 551 4.76 25.85 20.15
N GLU A 552 5.15 27.13 20.08
CA GLU A 552 4.61 28.06 19.09
C GLU A 552 4.92 27.64 17.65
N ASN A 553 4.07 28.10 16.71
CA ASN A 553 4.12 27.76 15.28
C ASN A 553 4.11 26.25 15.00
N SER A 554 3.43 25.49 15.86
CA SER A 554 3.23 24.06 15.70
C SER A 554 1.75 23.68 15.82
N ASN A 555 1.40 22.59 15.15
CA ASN A 555 0.10 21.97 15.19
C ASN A 555 0.16 20.67 15.99
N CYS A 556 -0.88 20.43 16.79
CA CYS A 556 -1.13 19.14 17.42
C CYS A 556 -1.80 18.20 16.41
N VAL A 557 -1.28 16.98 16.28
CA VAL A 557 -1.78 15.95 15.38
C VAL A 557 -2.15 14.71 16.19
N ASP A 558 -3.41 14.29 16.10
CA ASP A 558 -3.86 13.02 16.68
C ASP A 558 -3.27 11.83 15.90
N LEU A 559 -2.84 10.79 16.60
CA LEU A 559 -2.28 9.59 15.94
C LEU A 559 -3.37 8.76 15.24
N ASP A 560 -4.49 8.55 15.93
CA ASP A 560 -5.74 7.95 15.45
C ASP A 560 -6.84 8.28 16.49
N ALA A 561 -8.07 8.55 16.03
CA ALA A 561 -9.20 8.90 16.90
C ALA A 561 -9.51 7.85 17.98
N THR A 562 -9.15 6.58 17.75
CA THR A 562 -9.42 5.46 18.66
C THR A 562 -8.26 5.14 19.62
N LEU A 563 -7.04 5.55 19.25
CA LEU A 563 -5.81 5.13 19.93
C LEU A 563 -5.42 6.09 21.06
N GLY A 564 -5.75 7.38 20.94
CA GLY A 564 -5.32 8.43 21.86
C GLY A 564 -3.83 8.79 21.73
N GLY A 565 -3.41 9.85 22.43
CA GLY A 565 -2.08 10.44 22.31
C GLY A 565 -1.93 11.32 21.06
N TYR A 566 -0.93 12.18 21.08
CA TYR A 566 -0.71 13.17 20.01
C TYR A 566 0.77 13.36 19.67
N LEU A 567 1.02 13.95 18.50
CA LEU A 567 2.30 14.46 18.05
C LEU A 567 2.23 15.98 17.86
N CYS A 568 3.38 16.64 17.88
CA CYS A 568 3.50 18.04 17.51
C CYS A 568 4.27 18.10 16.20
N ASN A 569 3.71 18.79 15.21
CA ASN A 569 4.36 19.05 13.93
C ASN A 569 4.47 20.54 13.73
N CYS A 570 5.56 21.03 13.12
CA CYS A 570 5.62 22.43 12.71
C CYS A 570 4.44 22.75 11.78
N SER A 571 3.86 23.94 11.98
CA SER A 571 2.84 24.45 11.08
C SER A 571 3.43 24.62 9.67
N LYS A 572 2.58 24.62 8.66
CA LYS A 572 3.02 24.82 7.26
C LYS A 572 3.79 26.15 7.14
N GLY A 573 4.94 26.12 6.46
CA GLY A 573 5.84 27.28 6.32
C GLY A 573 6.82 27.45 7.49
N TYR A 574 6.85 26.52 8.45
CA TYR A 574 7.77 26.54 9.58
C TYR A 574 8.63 25.27 9.63
N THR A 575 9.84 25.39 10.17
CA THR A 575 10.82 24.30 10.33
C THR A 575 11.41 24.29 11.74
N GLY A 576 12.09 23.20 12.11
CA GLY A 576 12.74 23.02 13.41
C GLY A 576 12.05 21.99 14.29
N ASN A 577 12.15 22.16 15.61
CA ASN A 577 11.62 21.20 16.58
C ASN A 577 10.37 21.76 17.29
N PRO A 578 9.19 21.17 17.10
CA PRO A 578 7.92 21.69 17.65
C PRO A 578 7.76 21.50 19.17
N TYR A 579 8.73 20.86 19.83
CA TYR A 579 8.73 20.60 21.27
C TYR A 579 9.72 21.47 22.05
N LEU A 580 10.64 22.17 21.37
CA LEU A 580 11.65 23.02 21.99
C LEU A 580 11.25 24.49 21.90
N SER A 581 11.44 25.26 22.98
CA SER A 581 11.22 26.71 22.97
C SER A 581 12.29 27.41 22.11
N PRO A 582 11.93 28.41 21.26
CA PRO A 582 10.63 29.09 21.15
C PRO A 582 9.57 28.39 20.28
N GLY A 583 9.88 27.24 19.70
CA GLY A 583 9.00 26.48 18.81
C GLY A 583 9.56 26.39 17.41
N CYS A 584 8.68 26.26 16.42
CA CYS A 584 9.11 26.20 15.03
C CYS A 584 9.45 27.59 14.50
N LYS A 585 10.52 27.66 13.71
CA LYS A 585 11.02 28.88 13.08
C LYS A 585 10.43 29.01 11.69
N ASP A 586 10.05 30.22 11.33
CA ASP A 586 9.64 30.58 9.98
C ASP A 586 10.68 30.18 8.93
N ILE A 587 10.22 29.59 7.82
CA ILE A 587 11.05 29.28 6.67
C ILE A 587 11.11 30.54 5.80
N ASP A 588 12.31 31.07 5.57
CA ASP A 588 12.47 32.16 4.61
C ASP A 588 12.51 31.60 3.19
N GLU A 589 11.35 31.50 2.54
CA GLU A 589 11.29 30.98 1.17
C GLU A 589 11.92 31.92 0.13
N CYS A 590 12.20 33.18 0.50
CA CYS A 590 12.87 34.13 -0.40
C CYS A 590 14.41 33.99 -0.38
N ALA A 591 14.98 33.40 0.66
CA ALA A 591 16.43 33.30 0.85
C ALA A 591 17.11 32.22 -0.01
N ASP A 592 16.36 31.27 -0.56
CA ASP A 592 16.88 30.15 -1.36
C ASP A 592 16.14 30.05 -2.71
N ASP A 593 16.89 30.05 -3.81
CA ASP A 593 16.34 29.99 -5.17
C ASP A 593 15.51 28.72 -5.45
N SER A 594 15.76 27.65 -4.69
CA SER A 594 15.04 26.37 -4.81
C SER A 594 13.67 26.39 -4.12
N THR A 595 13.49 27.19 -3.07
CA THR A 595 12.20 27.37 -2.37
C THR A 595 11.43 28.59 -2.86
N ASN A 596 12.13 29.59 -3.40
CA ASN A 596 11.54 30.82 -3.92
C ASN A 596 10.73 30.57 -5.19
N LYS A 597 9.39 30.53 -5.11
CA LYS A 597 8.56 30.31 -6.31
C LYS A 597 8.21 31.60 -7.08
N CYS A 598 8.83 32.73 -6.74
CA CYS A 598 8.61 33.98 -7.45
C CYS A 598 9.25 33.97 -8.85
N ALA A 599 8.57 34.61 -9.80
CA ALA A 599 9.05 34.84 -11.16
C ALA A 599 10.34 35.66 -11.17
N SER A 600 11.19 35.47 -12.18
CA SER A 600 12.51 36.12 -12.27
C SER A 600 12.46 37.65 -12.26
N ASN A 601 11.31 38.24 -12.57
CA ASN A 601 11.05 39.68 -12.63
C ASN A 601 10.07 40.18 -11.56
N SER A 602 9.85 39.42 -10.49
CA SER A 602 9.06 39.84 -9.33
C SER A 602 9.93 40.04 -8.08
N ILE A 603 9.37 40.70 -7.08
CA ILE A 603 9.98 40.98 -5.78
C ILE A 603 9.42 39.96 -4.79
N CYS A 604 10.28 39.13 -4.21
CA CYS A 604 9.90 38.21 -3.14
C CYS A 604 9.94 38.96 -1.79
N MET A 605 8.89 38.80 -0.98
CA MET A 605 8.86 39.25 0.40
C MET A 605 8.47 38.10 1.30
N ASN A 606 9.35 37.76 2.24
CA ASN A 606 9.07 36.74 3.23
C ASN A 606 8.05 37.26 4.27
N GLY A 607 7.17 36.38 4.72
CA GLY A 607 6.18 36.63 5.76
C GLY A 607 6.04 35.43 6.69
N PRO A 608 5.32 35.56 7.83
CA PRO A 608 5.19 34.48 8.78
C PRO A 608 4.41 33.27 8.20
N GLY A 609 5.09 32.15 8.00
CA GLY A 609 4.60 30.89 7.46
C GLY A 609 4.30 30.92 5.96
N THR A 610 4.70 31.98 5.25
CA THR A 610 4.38 32.17 3.83
C THR A 610 5.24 33.27 3.21
N PHE A 611 5.26 33.36 1.88
CA PHE A 611 5.92 34.43 1.15
C PHE A 611 5.02 34.96 0.05
N ASP A 612 5.19 36.25 -0.25
CA ASP A 612 4.46 36.95 -1.29
C ASP A 612 5.40 37.38 -2.42
N CYS A 613 4.89 37.27 -3.65
CA CYS A 613 5.58 37.74 -4.84
C CYS A 613 4.85 38.98 -5.38
N PHE A 614 5.57 40.07 -5.54
CA PHE A 614 5.02 41.33 -6.02
C PHE A 614 5.58 41.71 -7.38
N CYS A 615 4.74 42.22 -8.26
CA CYS A 615 5.22 42.80 -9.51
C CYS A 615 5.75 44.22 -9.30
N PRO A 616 6.92 44.56 -9.88
CA PRO A 616 7.46 45.91 -9.80
C PRO A 616 6.54 46.91 -10.50
N LYS A 617 6.70 48.20 -10.16
CA LYS A 617 5.87 49.29 -10.70
C LYS A 617 5.85 49.26 -12.23
N GLY A 618 4.65 49.30 -12.82
CA GLY A 618 4.46 49.19 -14.26
C GLY A 618 4.25 47.76 -14.76
N TYR A 619 4.16 46.77 -13.85
CA TYR A 619 3.80 45.39 -14.16
C TYR A 619 2.57 44.95 -13.35
N ILE A 620 1.77 44.04 -13.90
CA ILE A 620 0.60 43.41 -13.27
C ILE A 620 0.72 41.89 -13.32
N GLY A 621 0.08 41.21 -12.36
CA GLY A 621 0.08 39.75 -12.23
C GLY A 621 0.31 39.31 -10.78
N ASP A 622 0.44 38.00 -10.58
CA ASP A 622 0.67 37.38 -9.26
C ASP A 622 2.15 37.21 -8.90
N GLY A 623 3.07 37.51 -9.81
CA GLY A 623 4.50 37.42 -9.59
C GLY A 623 5.05 36.03 -9.33
N LYS A 624 4.29 34.94 -9.54
CA LYS A 624 4.72 33.54 -9.32
C LYS A 624 5.15 32.85 -10.61
N ARG A 625 6.09 31.89 -10.53
CA ARG A 625 6.55 31.11 -11.71
C ARG A 625 5.48 30.16 -12.25
N ASP A 626 4.66 29.60 -11.37
CA ASP A 626 3.55 28.69 -11.66
C ASP A 626 2.21 29.43 -11.83
N GLY A 627 2.24 30.76 -11.85
CA GLY A 627 1.09 31.65 -12.02
C GLY A 627 1.16 32.50 -13.28
N THR A 628 0.55 33.68 -13.21
CA THR A 628 0.54 34.70 -14.28
C THR A 628 1.87 35.45 -14.40
N GLY A 629 2.74 35.37 -13.40
CA GLY A 629 4.03 36.05 -13.39
C GLY A 629 3.86 37.57 -13.35
N CYS A 630 4.82 38.31 -13.93
CA CYS A 630 4.70 39.77 -14.06
C CYS A 630 4.70 40.20 -15.51
N ILE A 631 3.60 40.84 -15.92
CA ILE A 631 3.33 41.31 -17.27
C ILE A 631 3.35 42.84 -17.29
N HIS A 632 4.08 43.45 -18.22
CA HIS A 632 4.20 44.90 -18.30
C HIS A 632 2.84 45.56 -18.62
N GLN A 633 2.41 46.50 -17.78
CA GLN A 633 1.18 47.26 -17.95
C GLN A 633 1.42 48.42 -18.93
N PRO A 634 0.73 48.47 -20.09
CA PRO A 634 0.82 49.61 -20.97
C PRO A 634 0.23 50.88 -20.29
N PRO A 635 0.82 52.07 -20.50
CA PRO A 635 0.38 53.28 -19.83
C PRO A 635 -1.08 53.61 -20.19
N SER A 636 -1.94 53.71 -19.17
CA SER A 636 -3.34 54.11 -19.36
C SER A 636 -3.40 55.54 -19.93
N ARG A 637 -3.86 55.69 -21.17
CA ARG A 637 -4.19 57.00 -21.76
C ARG A 637 -5.61 57.42 -21.35
N ILE A 638 -5.87 57.60 -20.06
CA ILE A 638 -7.08 58.30 -19.63
C ILE A 638 -6.70 59.78 -19.51
N LYS A 639 -6.99 60.56 -20.55
CA LYS A 639 -7.01 62.02 -20.44
C LYS A 639 -8.34 62.42 -19.81
N MET A 640 -8.29 62.89 -18.56
CA MET A 640 -9.42 63.58 -17.94
C MET A 640 -9.58 64.93 -18.66
N LEU A 641 -10.58 65.04 -19.55
CA LEU A 641 -10.99 66.33 -20.09
C LEU A 641 -11.90 67.00 -19.05
N ILE A 642 -11.38 68.02 -18.36
CA ILE A 642 -12.21 68.92 -17.57
C ILE A 642 -12.74 69.99 -18.52
N LEU A 643 -13.98 69.85 -18.97
CA LEU A 643 -14.70 70.89 -19.70
C LEU A 643 -15.30 71.86 -18.67
N PHE A 644 -14.75 73.07 -18.58
CA PHE A 644 -15.38 74.18 -17.88
C PHE A 644 -16.48 74.78 -18.77
N THR A 645 -17.73 74.44 -18.49
CA THR A 645 -18.87 75.29 -18.87
C THR A 645 -19.36 75.98 -17.60
N GLY A 646 -19.66 77.28 -17.72
CA GLY A 646 -19.96 78.15 -16.58
C GLY A 646 -21.01 77.55 -15.63
N ASN A 647 -20.65 77.53 -14.34
CA ASN A 647 -21.50 77.19 -13.19
C ASN A 647 -22.37 75.93 -13.34
N ASN A 648 -21.75 74.75 -13.45
CA ASN A 648 -22.06 73.55 -12.64
C ASN A 648 -21.20 72.36 -13.10
N ILE A 649 -20.59 71.64 -12.16
CA ILE A 649 -19.74 70.46 -12.42
C ILE A 649 -20.65 69.25 -12.63
N MET A 650 -20.64 68.67 -13.83
CA MET A 650 -21.21 67.35 -14.11
C MET A 650 -20.13 66.51 -14.80
N SER A 651 -19.67 65.44 -14.14
CA SER A 651 -18.67 64.51 -14.70
C SER A 651 -19.37 63.33 -15.37
N GLU A 652 -19.33 63.27 -16.70
CA GLU A 652 -19.70 62.06 -17.46
C GLU A 652 -18.45 61.43 -18.10
N LEU A 653 -18.27 60.13 -17.84
CA LEU A 653 -17.23 59.29 -18.43
C LEU A 653 -17.76 58.67 -19.73
N SER A 654 -17.26 59.07 -20.90
CA SER A 654 -17.55 58.38 -22.16
C SER A 654 -16.40 57.46 -22.56
N HIS A 655 -16.66 56.15 -22.58
CA HIS A 655 -15.79 55.16 -23.24
C HIS A 655 -16.10 55.13 -24.75
N GLN A 656 -15.10 55.41 -25.59
CA GLN A 656 -15.13 55.04 -27.00
C GLN A 656 -13.95 54.12 -27.31
N SER A 657 -14.26 52.86 -27.60
CA SER A 657 -13.36 51.89 -28.25
C SER A 657 -13.54 52.01 -29.77
N VAL A 658 -12.43 52.21 -30.50
CA VAL A 658 -12.39 52.02 -31.97
C VAL A 658 -12.06 50.57 -32.27
#